data_AF-A0A507CLN9-F1
#
_entry.id   AF-A0A507CLN9-F1
#
_cell.length_a   1.000
_cell.length_b   1.000
_cell.length_c   1.000
_cell.angle_alpha   90.00
_cell.angle_beta   90.00
_cell.angle_gamma   90.00
#
_symmetry.space_group_name_H-M   'P 1'
#
loop_
_entity.id
_entity.type
_entity.pdbx_description
1 polymer ?
#
loop_
_entity_poly.entity_id
_entity_poly.type
_entity_poly.pdbx_seq_one_letter_code
_entity_poly.pdbx_strand_id
1 'polypeptide(L)'
;MRPHRQIDTGDSLSAAAADIRGRCAPSAVSRPHNAHRRTAGQVPPPRDGDGRPRRASALQRQPVGEHSDNQNHSIIFTRGEVIQLIDANQDQYIEEALKIRSILAEFEPSAGSSSTAPVAIVGAREYIFSERIGVLGDIAAGREQCFGTIAQRVSSKLGARLHYGHPDFLNSIFMTTRGGVSKAQRGLHVNEDIYAGMMALQRGGRIKHTEYLQCGKGRDLGFASILKFVAKIGGGMAEQLLSREHYYLGTRLPVHRLFTFFYAHTGFHINNVMIMLSIQLFLIFMSCLAALSLAFTLCTLDGNAPASSLDDMGDGSLDGSSPSSCINLDSTLTWTRQAVFAIVVVFALNFLPLFTQLLTETGILPAFTRLAKNLISLSPLFDVFSTQMYAHTLLYNLVYGRAGYISSGRALATSRASFSSLYQAFADPSLYVGLRLLLMLCFITATLPLGGYLAFFWLMVLPLCIAPFLFNPHQFRIKDFLLDYVHTLKWFASGNATSSEDSWAAFHIRQRVQMIGNTRKRGTQSGLNRARSSAIIWQDILAPTIVAAIFIFAYGVAAKSIIKVLAVCLLPCILNAVMLVALLPLSCIFGPLLLMCGGGRGCLPAALANIAHGWAVLTLLVAMLLLGLLSNGNYFAMMMLGFLVTLVVQRALFRIMTVTMITREIHHRGAHLAWWSGNWCFNNLGWAAFFLPLREFIVKVLELSSFAADFWQTHLLMFLLFPICLVPFIDQLHLLMLLWTLPRQQTGVSFPVYTAKQKAGRRRSLCCGGLLLTLLLILFLFIFVGPKMVIMVMGPGFVNRFKLPF
;
A
#
# COMPACT_ATOMS: atom_id res chain seq x y z
N MET A 1 -75.15 9.93 8.20
CA MET A 1 -75.80 10.99 9.01
C MET A 1 -74.79 12.12 9.24
N ARG A 2 -75.19 13.38 9.01
CA ARG A 2 -74.48 14.62 9.41
C ARG A 2 -74.82 14.95 10.89
N PRO A 3 -74.29 16.04 11.53
CA PRO A 3 -73.35 17.09 11.07
C PRO A 3 -72.06 17.18 11.92
N HIS A 4 -70.93 17.72 11.43
CA HIS A 4 -70.58 19.14 11.25
C HIS A 4 -70.79 20.07 12.47
N ARG A 5 -69.70 20.66 12.95
CA ARG A 5 -69.69 22.03 13.48
C ARG A 5 -68.48 22.76 12.90
N GLN A 6 -68.73 23.98 12.43
CA GLN A 6 -67.80 24.89 11.77
C GLN A 6 -68.13 26.28 12.33
N ILE A 7 -67.13 27.06 12.73
CA ILE A 7 -67.27 28.46 13.10
C ILE A 7 -66.05 29.23 12.59
N ASP A 8 -66.36 30.35 11.94
CA ASP A 8 -65.49 31.30 11.26
C ASP A 8 -65.75 32.70 11.92
N THR A 9 -64.97 33.78 11.80
CA THR A 9 -63.87 34.18 10.88
C THR A 9 -63.08 35.34 11.51
N GLY A 10 -61.89 35.69 11.00
CA GLY A 10 -61.48 37.11 10.88
C GLY A 10 -60.43 37.69 11.85
N ASP A 11 -59.38 38.25 11.23
CA ASP A 11 -58.68 39.52 11.50
C ASP A 11 -58.17 39.90 12.91
N SER A 12 -56.84 40.03 13.02
CA SER A 12 -56.20 41.36 13.07
C SER A 12 -54.66 41.30 13.03
N LEU A 13 -54.06 42.22 12.27
CA LEU A 13 -52.61 42.43 12.16
C LEU A 13 -52.23 43.76 12.83
N SER A 14 -51.02 43.80 13.39
CA SER A 14 -50.24 44.99 13.78
C SER A 14 -50.61 45.76 15.07
N ALA A 15 -49.59 46.49 15.56
CA ALA A 15 -49.58 47.52 16.62
C ALA A 15 -49.27 47.11 18.08
N ALA A 16 -47.99 46.75 18.34
CA ALA A 16 -47.29 47.11 19.59
C ALA A 16 -45.77 47.04 19.40
N ALA A 17 -45.14 48.18 19.07
CA ALA A 17 -43.69 48.35 19.02
C ALA A 17 -43.31 49.68 19.69
N ALA A 18 -42.03 49.81 20.10
CA ALA A 18 -41.42 50.95 20.81
C ALA A 18 -41.85 51.12 22.29
N ASP A 19 -41.00 51.58 23.20
CA ASP A 19 -39.52 51.60 23.30
C ASP A 19 -39.22 51.86 24.81
N ILE A 20 -38.04 51.47 25.31
CA ILE A 20 -37.23 52.27 26.25
C ILE A 20 -35.87 51.58 26.42
N ARG A 21 -34.83 52.40 26.27
CA ARG A 21 -33.45 51.97 26.07
C ARG A 21 -32.63 52.03 27.37
N GLY A 22 -31.79 51.00 27.55
CA GLY A 22 -30.33 51.18 27.66
C GLY A 22 -29.70 51.80 28.91
N ARG A 23 -28.69 51.11 29.44
CA ARG A 23 -27.39 51.68 29.86
C ARG A 23 -26.30 50.59 29.75
N CYS A 24 -25.05 51.03 29.56
CA CYS A 24 -23.98 50.20 28.98
C CYS A 24 -22.84 49.87 29.96
N ALA A 25 -22.26 48.66 29.79
CA ALA A 25 -20.82 48.35 29.91
C ALA A 25 -20.14 48.49 31.32
N PRO A 26 -18.89 47.99 31.54
CA PRO A 26 -17.96 47.36 30.60
C PRO A 26 -17.26 46.05 31.06
N SER A 27 -16.66 45.37 30.07
CA SER A 27 -15.42 44.55 30.09
C SER A 27 -14.98 43.75 31.35
N ALA A 28 -14.79 42.44 31.16
CA ALA A 28 -13.74 41.68 31.84
C ALA A 28 -13.00 40.77 30.84
N VAL A 29 -11.83 41.24 30.37
CA VAL A 29 -10.88 40.42 29.61
C VAL A 29 -10.16 39.49 30.58
N SER A 30 -10.27 38.17 30.43
CA SER A 30 -9.37 37.22 31.09
C SER A 30 -8.23 36.83 30.16
N ARG A 31 -7.05 37.45 30.36
CA ARG A 31 -5.78 36.93 29.81
C ARG A 31 -5.41 35.61 30.51
N PRO A 32 -4.63 34.73 29.85
CA PRO A 32 -4.43 33.37 30.32
C PRO A 32 -3.45 33.32 31.51
N HIS A 33 -3.91 32.79 32.65
CA HIS A 33 -3.01 32.29 33.69
C HIS A 33 -2.75 30.79 33.51
N ASN A 34 -1.48 30.41 33.67
CA ASN A 34 -0.93 29.08 33.48
C ASN A 34 -1.71 27.97 34.22
N ALA A 35 -2.58 27.26 33.51
CA ALA A 35 -3.09 25.96 33.94
C ALA A 35 -2.19 24.84 33.38
N HIS A 36 -1.37 24.24 34.23
CA HIS A 36 -0.62 23.04 33.87
C HIS A 36 -1.56 21.95 33.33
N ARG A 37 -1.13 21.26 32.27
CA ARG A 37 -1.72 20.00 31.80
C ARG A 37 -1.95 19.05 32.99
N ARG A 38 -3.21 18.91 33.42
CA ARG A 38 -3.69 17.68 34.04
C ARG A 38 -4.38 16.87 32.96
N THR A 39 -3.69 15.82 32.53
CA THR A 39 -4.27 14.73 31.73
C THR A 39 -5.54 14.22 32.39
N ALA A 40 -6.51 13.77 31.59
CA ALA A 40 -7.76 13.18 32.06
C ALA A 40 -7.49 12.18 33.20
N GLY A 41 -8.00 12.49 34.38
CA GLY A 41 -7.78 11.66 35.56
C GLY A 41 -8.52 10.34 35.40
N GLN A 42 -7.78 9.23 35.43
CA GLN A 42 -8.38 7.93 35.74
C GLN A 42 -9.01 8.05 37.14
N VAL A 43 -10.32 7.82 37.22
CA VAL A 43 -11.00 7.68 38.52
C VAL A 43 -10.33 6.51 39.25
N PRO A 44 -9.75 6.70 40.45
CA PRO A 44 -9.11 5.61 41.17
C PRO A 44 -10.16 4.57 41.54
N PRO A 45 -9.87 3.25 41.40
CA PRO A 45 -10.83 2.21 41.74
C PRO A 45 -11.18 2.27 43.24
N PRO A 46 -12.42 1.96 43.63
CA PRO A 46 -12.82 1.91 45.03
C PRO A 46 -11.93 0.92 45.79
N ARG A 47 -11.51 1.31 46.99
CA ARG A 47 -10.65 0.50 47.86
C ARG A 47 -11.51 -0.33 48.82
N ASP A 48 -11.01 -1.50 49.19
CA ASP A 48 -11.54 -2.28 50.32
C ASP A 48 -11.18 -1.61 51.66
N GLY A 49 -11.75 -2.11 52.76
CA GLY A 49 -11.49 -1.61 54.12
C GLY A 49 -10.01 -1.59 54.51
N ASP A 50 -9.21 -2.49 53.94
CA ASP A 50 -7.74 -2.56 54.12
C ASP A 50 -6.95 -1.65 53.16
N GLY A 51 -7.59 -0.69 52.49
CA GLY A 51 -6.94 0.26 51.59
C GLY A 51 -6.40 -0.33 50.28
N ARG A 52 -6.58 -1.63 50.03
CA ARG A 52 -6.22 -2.30 48.78
C ARG A 52 -7.26 -1.94 47.69
N PRO A 53 -6.86 -1.72 46.43
CA PRO A 53 -7.83 -1.48 45.36
C PRO A 53 -8.67 -2.74 45.13
N ARG A 54 -10.01 -2.61 45.16
CA ARG A 54 -10.88 -3.71 44.72
C ARG A 54 -10.46 -4.11 43.32
N ARG A 55 -10.23 -5.40 43.09
CA ARG A 55 -10.19 -5.92 41.73
C ARG A 55 -11.55 -5.63 41.12
N ALA A 56 -11.64 -4.61 40.27
CA ALA A 56 -12.82 -4.36 39.47
C ALA A 56 -13.12 -5.66 38.72
N SER A 57 -14.26 -6.29 39.05
CA SER A 57 -14.73 -7.51 38.41
C SER A 57 -14.75 -7.25 36.91
N ALA A 58 -13.82 -7.89 36.19
CA ALA A 58 -13.50 -7.50 34.83
C ALA A 58 -14.61 -7.93 33.87
N LEU A 59 -15.68 -7.14 33.82
CA LEU A 59 -16.64 -7.12 32.72
C LEU A 59 -16.05 -6.44 31.48
N GLN A 60 -14.72 -6.46 31.34
CA GLN A 60 -14.04 -6.44 30.05
C GLN A 60 -14.33 -7.75 29.29
N ARG A 61 -15.59 -7.91 28.88
CA ARG A 61 -15.80 -8.39 27.51
C ARG A 61 -15.11 -7.36 26.63
N GLN A 62 -13.97 -7.73 26.04
CA GLN A 62 -13.34 -6.88 25.03
C GLN A 62 -14.42 -6.54 23.99
N PRO A 63 -14.69 -5.26 23.68
CA PRO A 63 -15.70 -4.91 22.71
C PRO A 63 -15.43 -5.66 21.40
N VAL A 64 -16.47 -6.29 20.88
CA VAL A 64 -16.49 -7.26 19.78
C VAL A 64 -16.72 -6.51 18.45
N GLY A 65 -16.19 -5.29 18.35
CA GLY A 65 -16.34 -4.36 17.23
C GLY A 65 -16.31 -2.93 17.74
N GLU A 66 -15.12 -2.30 17.76
CA GLU A 66 -14.86 -1.04 18.50
C GLU A 66 -15.88 0.08 18.26
N HIS A 67 -16.33 0.26 17.00
CA HIS A 67 -17.26 1.32 16.61
C HIS A 67 -18.70 0.83 16.51
N SER A 68 -18.92 -0.34 15.90
CA SER A 68 -20.25 -0.92 15.68
C SER A 68 -20.95 -1.41 16.95
N ASP A 69 -20.22 -1.93 17.95
CA ASP A 69 -20.83 -2.23 19.25
C ASP A 69 -21.26 -0.93 19.95
N ASN A 70 -20.44 0.12 19.89
CA ASN A 70 -20.76 1.41 20.52
C ASN A 70 -22.01 2.06 19.92
N GLN A 71 -22.14 2.05 18.59
CA GLN A 71 -23.34 2.55 17.91
C GLN A 71 -24.57 1.72 18.26
N ASN A 72 -24.53 0.39 18.18
CA ASN A 72 -25.70 -0.44 18.49
C ASN A 72 -26.07 -0.39 19.99
N HIS A 73 -25.09 -0.23 20.87
CA HIS A 73 -25.31 -0.04 22.30
C HIS A 73 -25.83 1.37 22.65
N SER A 74 -25.63 2.39 21.80
CA SER A 74 -26.23 3.71 22.05
C SER A 74 -27.72 3.77 21.69
N ILE A 75 -28.18 2.98 20.70
CA ILE A 75 -29.59 2.96 20.23
C ILE A 75 -30.58 2.75 21.38
N ILE A 76 -30.29 1.84 22.32
CA ILE A 76 -31.20 1.53 23.45
C ILE A 76 -31.46 2.73 24.39
N PHE A 77 -30.63 3.78 24.32
CA PHE A 77 -30.80 5.03 25.07
C PHE A 77 -31.46 6.14 24.24
N THR A 78 -31.68 5.93 22.95
CA THR A 78 -32.36 6.90 22.06
C THR A 78 -33.88 6.82 22.26
N ARG A 79 -34.55 7.97 22.21
CA ARG A 79 -36.02 8.10 22.32
C ARG A 79 -36.68 8.75 21.10
N GLY A 80 -35.89 9.24 20.15
CA GLY A 80 -36.37 9.89 18.93
C GLY A 80 -36.70 8.90 17.82
N GLU A 81 -37.67 9.24 16.98
CA GLU A 81 -38.05 8.44 15.80
C GLU A 81 -36.96 8.44 14.71
N VAL A 82 -36.17 9.53 14.65
CA VAL A 82 -35.01 9.68 13.77
C VAL A 82 -33.76 9.83 14.62
N ILE A 83 -32.70 9.12 14.24
CA ILE A 83 -31.36 9.22 14.81
C ILE A 83 -30.41 9.74 13.73
N GLN A 84 -29.45 10.57 14.13
CA GLN A 84 -28.38 11.05 13.26
C GLN A 84 -27.06 10.44 13.74
N LEU A 85 -26.25 9.94 12.81
CA LEU A 85 -24.90 9.46 13.09
C LEU A 85 -23.88 10.50 12.62
N ILE A 86 -22.93 10.84 13.50
CA ILE A 86 -21.90 11.87 13.30
C ILE A 86 -20.59 11.33 13.87
N ASP A 87 -19.49 11.39 13.12
CA ASP A 87 -18.17 11.05 13.64
C ASP A 87 -17.70 12.09 14.67
N ALA A 88 -16.84 11.68 15.62
CA ALA A 88 -16.22 12.60 16.58
C ALA A 88 -15.26 13.66 15.97
N ASN A 89 -15.03 13.64 14.65
CA ASN A 89 -14.28 14.66 13.89
C ASN A 89 -15.18 15.45 12.91
N GLN A 90 -16.50 15.35 13.08
CA GLN A 90 -17.50 16.07 12.31
C GLN A 90 -18.24 17.10 13.15
N ASP A 91 -18.67 18.17 12.50
CA ASP A 91 -19.53 19.19 13.11
C ASP A 91 -20.42 19.86 12.04
N GLN A 92 -21.47 20.54 12.47
CA GLN A 92 -22.36 21.32 11.61
C GLN A 92 -22.17 22.82 11.83
N TYR A 93 -22.21 23.59 10.75
CA TYR A 93 -22.35 25.04 10.88
C TYR A 93 -23.78 25.38 11.35
N ILE A 94 -23.95 26.52 12.02
CA ILE A 94 -25.22 26.88 12.68
C ILE A 94 -26.38 27.01 11.67
N GLU A 95 -26.08 27.44 10.44
CA GLU A 95 -27.02 27.52 9.32
C GLU A 95 -27.48 26.16 8.79
N GLU A 96 -26.72 25.08 9.02
CA GLU A 96 -27.11 23.71 8.65
C GLU A 96 -28.18 23.18 9.62
N ALA A 97 -28.13 23.56 10.91
CA ALA A 97 -29.13 23.17 11.90
C ALA A 97 -30.55 23.63 11.53
N LEU A 98 -30.69 24.80 10.89
CA LEU A 98 -31.97 25.31 10.39
C LEU A 98 -32.61 24.41 9.31
N LYS A 99 -31.79 23.60 8.61
CA LYS A 99 -32.22 22.72 7.52
C LYS A 99 -32.64 21.32 8.02
N ILE A 100 -32.41 20.99 9.29
CA ILE A 100 -32.78 19.68 9.87
C ILE A 100 -34.28 19.40 9.69
N ARG A 101 -35.14 20.43 9.82
CA ARG A 101 -36.59 20.32 9.53
C ARG A 101 -36.87 19.73 8.15
N SER A 102 -36.14 20.15 7.13
CA SER A 102 -36.31 19.66 5.75
C SER A 102 -35.92 18.19 5.62
N ILE A 103 -34.89 17.73 6.35
CA ILE A 103 -34.50 16.31 6.37
C ILE A 103 -35.53 15.45 7.11
N LEU A 104 -36.10 15.94 8.21
CA LEU A 104 -37.14 15.20 8.92
C LEU A 104 -38.37 14.98 8.01
N ALA A 105 -38.76 16.00 7.23
CA ALA A 105 -39.81 15.89 6.22
C ALA A 105 -39.50 14.87 5.09
N GLU A 106 -38.23 14.51 4.84
CA GLU A 106 -37.90 13.46 3.87
C GLU A 106 -38.30 12.05 4.33
N PHE A 107 -38.55 11.84 5.63
CA PHE A 107 -39.06 10.58 6.17
C PHE A 107 -40.59 10.47 6.07
N GLU A 108 -41.30 11.60 5.96
CA GLU A 108 -42.75 11.64 5.82
C GLU A 108 -43.20 11.11 4.44
N PRO A 109 -44.37 10.44 4.36
CA PRO A 109 -44.96 10.06 3.08
C PRO A 109 -45.39 11.30 2.31
N SER A 110 -44.90 11.46 1.07
CA SER A 110 -45.25 12.61 0.24
C SER A 110 -46.76 12.60 -0.06
N ALA A 111 -47.43 13.75 0.15
CA ALA A 111 -48.87 13.91 -0.06
C ALA A 111 -49.27 13.46 -1.47
N GLY A 112 -50.23 12.52 -1.55
CA GLY A 112 -50.70 11.92 -2.81
C GLY A 112 -49.85 10.77 -3.37
N SER A 113 -48.72 10.41 -2.76
CA SER A 113 -47.92 9.25 -3.21
C SER A 113 -48.42 7.93 -2.61
N SER A 114 -48.75 6.96 -3.45
CA SER A 114 -49.15 5.60 -3.06
C SER A 114 -47.96 4.69 -2.66
N SER A 115 -46.78 5.27 -2.41
CA SER A 115 -45.56 4.50 -2.16
C SER A 115 -45.53 3.96 -0.73
N THR A 116 -45.90 2.68 -0.57
CA THR A 116 -45.96 1.97 0.71
C THR A 116 -44.59 1.70 1.36
N ALA A 117 -43.48 1.93 0.65
CA ALA A 117 -42.14 1.65 1.12
C ALA A 117 -41.63 2.79 2.05
N PRO A 118 -41.32 2.56 3.33
CA PRO A 118 -40.82 3.59 4.23
C PRO A 118 -39.43 4.08 3.82
N VAL A 119 -39.12 5.34 4.11
CA VAL A 119 -37.74 5.83 4.03
C VAL A 119 -37.00 5.37 5.27
N ALA A 120 -35.97 4.55 5.08
CA ALA A 120 -35.16 4.01 6.16
C ALA A 120 -34.02 4.95 6.53
N ILE A 121 -33.40 5.57 5.51
CA ILE A 121 -32.18 6.38 5.64
C ILE A 121 -32.27 7.58 4.69
N VAL A 122 -31.95 8.77 5.20
CA VAL A 122 -31.78 10.01 4.43
C VAL A 122 -30.36 10.49 4.63
N GLY A 123 -29.56 10.43 3.57
CA GLY A 123 -28.14 10.69 3.66
C GLY A 123 -27.73 12.06 3.17
N ALA A 124 -27.02 12.83 4.00
CA ALA A 124 -26.52 14.15 3.66
C ALA A 124 -25.07 14.12 3.12
N ARG A 125 -24.54 15.28 2.73
CA ARG A 125 -23.20 15.44 2.14
C ARG A 125 -22.12 15.69 3.22
N GLU A 126 -20.91 15.19 3.01
CA GLU A 126 -19.72 15.59 3.77
C GLU A 126 -18.97 16.74 3.07
N TYR A 127 -18.44 17.70 3.83
CA TYR A 127 -17.52 18.74 3.38
C TYR A 127 -16.19 18.64 4.14
N ILE A 128 -15.08 18.49 3.42
CA ILE A 128 -13.75 18.28 4.03
C ILE A 128 -13.03 19.62 4.19
N PHE A 129 -13.28 20.32 5.32
CA PHE A 129 -12.69 21.64 5.60
C PHE A 129 -11.16 21.64 5.69
N SER A 130 -10.52 20.47 5.84
CA SER A 130 -9.07 20.30 5.89
C SER A 130 -8.39 20.23 4.50
N GLU A 131 -9.13 20.43 3.40
CA GLU A 131 -8.63 20.40 2.01
C GLU A 131 -7.33 21.22 1.78
N ARG A 132 -7.18 22.36 2.48
CA ARG A 132 -6.11 23.35 2.23
C ARG A 132 -4.75 23.00 2.85
N ILE A 133 -4.59 21.83 3.45
CA ILE A 133 -3.33 21.41 4.10
C ILE A 133 -2.23 21.09 3.07
N GLY A 134 -2.58 20.72 1.83
CA GLY A 134 -1.65 20.44 0.75
C GLY A 134 -2.27 19.63 -0.40
N VAL A 135 -1.45 19.24 -1.37
CA VAL A 135 -1.85 18.51 -2.60
C VAL A 135 -2.68 17.28 -2.31
N LEU A 136 -2.18 16.41 -1.43
CA LEU A 136 -2.87 15.17 -1.05
C LEU A 136 -4.20 15.45 -0.36
N GLY A 137 -4.29 16.59 0.33
CA GLY A 137 -5.52 17.10 0.91
C GLY A 137 -6.54 17.50 -0.15
N ASP A 138 -6.13 18.28 -1.15
CA ASP A 138 -7.00 18.68 -2.27
C ASP A 138 -7.54 17.49 -3.06
N ILE A 139 -6.68 16.50 -3.36
CA ILE A 139 -7.06 15.30 -4.12
C ILE A 139 -8.04 14.44 -3.32
N ALA A 140 -7.76 14.17 -2.04
CA ALA A 140 -8.62 13.33 -1.22
C ALA A 140 -9.95 14.03 -0.90
N ALA A 141 -9.94 15.32 -0.59
CA ALA A 141 -11.14 16.13 -0.43
C ALA A 141 -11.97 16.18 -1.73
N GLY A 142 -11.33 16.37 -2.89
CA GLY A 142 -11.98 16.36 -4.20
C GLY A 142 -12.64 15.01 -4.54
N ARG A 143 -12.01 13.89 -4.16
CA ARG A 143 -12.61 12.55 -4.27
C ARG A 143 -13.82 12.38 -3.36
N GLU A 144 -13.72 12.78 -2.09
CA GLU A 144 -14.82 12.69 -1.13
C GLU A 144 -15.98 13.64 -1.53
N GLN A 145 -15.69 14.80 -2.11
CA GLN A 145 -16.67 15.70 -2.73
C GLN A 145 -17.40 15.03 -3.91
N CYS A 146 -16.69 14.50 -4.90
CA CYS A 146 -17.31 13.88 -6.08
C CYS A 146 -18.09 12.61 -5.73
N PHE A 147 -17.63 11.86 -4.72
CA PHE A 147 -18.40 10.79 -4.13
C PHE A 147 -19.69 11.34 -3.53
N GLY A 148 -19.57 12.25 -2.56
CA GLY A 148 -20.67 12.84 -1.79
C GLY A 148 -21.63 13.77 -2.55
N THR A 149 -21.40 14.05 -3.83
CA THR A 149 -22.33 14.74 -4.75
C THR A 149 -22.75 13.83 -5.90
N ILE A 150 -22.10 13.94 -7.06
CA ILE A 150 -22.57 13.36 -8.33
C ILE A 150 -22.72 11.83 -8.26
N ALA A 151 -21.78 11.12 -7.63
CA ALA A 151 -21.88 9.66 -7.50
C ALA A 151 -23.04 9.24 -6.59
N GLN A 152 -23.22 9.91 -5.44
CA GLN A 152 -24.34 9.65 -4.52
C GLN A 152 -25.70 10.08 -5.10
N ARG A 153 -25.75 11.18 -5.86
CA ARG A 153 -26.96 11.67 -6.55
C ARG A 153 -27.46 10.65 -7.57
N VAL A 154 -26.57 10.20 -8.45
CA VAL A 154 -26.86 9.17 -9.46
C VAL A 154 -27.24 7.85 -8.78
N SER A 155 -26.46 7.42 -7.77
CA SER A 155 -26.73 6.19 -7.02
C SER A 155 -28.06 6.22 -6.28
N SER A 156 -28.46 7.36 -5.69
CA SER A 156 -29.76 7.49 -5.02
C SER A 156 -30.91 7.50 -6.02
N LYS A 157 -30.79 8.23 -7.13
CA LYS A 157 -31.84 8.29 -8.17
C LYS A 157 -32.10 6.93 -8.83
N LEU A 158 -31.07 6.11 -9.00
CA LEU A 158 -31.14 4.76 -9.56
C LEU A 158 -31.38 3.65 -8.50
N GLY A 159 -31.43 3.99 -7.21
CA GLY A 159 -31.71 3.04 -6.13
C GLY A 159 -30.55 2.12 -5.73
N ALA A 160 -29.31 2.53 -5.98
CA ALA A 160 -28.08 1.82 -5.62
C ALA A 160 -27.36 2.42 -4.38
N ARG A 161 -27.76 3.60 -3.87
CA ARG A 161 -27.17 4.19 -2.64
C ARG A 161 -27.32 3.24 -1.44
N LEU A 162 -26.28 3.17 -0.62
CA LEU A 162 -26.25 2.51 0.69
C LEU A 162 -26.03 3.54 1.82
N HIS A 163 -25.95 3.05 3.05
CA HIS A 163 -25.56 3.82 4.23
C HIS A 163 -24.03 3.94 4.29
N TYR A 164 -23.50 5.13 4.58
CA TYR A 164 -22.05 5.35 4.65
C TYR A 164 -21.61 5.92 6.02
N GLY A 165 -22.33 5.52 7.08
CA GLY A 165 -22.07 5.91 8.46
C GLY A 165 -22.64 7.28 8.80
N HIS A 166 -22.18 8.33 8.12
CA HIS A 166 -22.33 9.72 8.56
C HIS A 166 -22.22 10.69 7.37
N PRO A 167 -22.86 11.88 7.40
CA PRO A 167 -23.87 12.36 8.34
C PRO A 167 -25.27 11.86 7.94
N ASP A 168 -25.45 10.54 7.83
CA ASP A 168 -26.73 9.94 7.47
C ASP A 168 -27.71 10.00 8.66
N PHE A 169 -28.97 10.31 8.36
CA PHE A 169 -30.10 10.21 9.28
C PHE A 169 -30.83 8.89 9.04
N LEU A 170 -31.27 8.22 10.09
CA LEU A 170 -31.92 6.92 10.03
C LEU A 170 -33.22 6.89 10.83
N ASN A 171 -34.22 6.19 10.32
CA ASN A 171 -35.47 5.92 11.03
C ASN A 171 -35.20 4.86 12.13
N SER A 172 -35.17 5.30 13.38
CA SER A 172 -34.81 4.48 14.54
C SER A 172 -35.69 3.24 14.69
N ILE A 173 -37.00 3.39 14.47
CA ILE A 173 -37.98 2.28 14.55
C ILE A 173 -37.69 1.23 13.47
N PHE A 174 -37.42 1.67 12.24
CA PHE A 174 -37.11 0.78 11.12
C PHE A 174 -35.78 0.02 11.34
N MET A 175 -34.72 0.70 11.79
CA MET A 175 -33.39 0.11 11.98
C MET A 175 -33.34 -0.83 13.20
N THR A 176 -33.92 -0.42 14.34
CA THR A 176 -33.91 -1.21 15.58
C THR A 176 -34.60 -2.56 15.40
N THR A 177 -35.68 -2.61 14.62
CA THR A 177 -36.41 -3.85 14.30
C THR A 177 -35.72 -4.72 13.24
N ARG A 178 -34.59 -4.30 12.66
CA ARG A 178 -33.93 -4.96 11.50
C ARG A 178 -32.42 -5.25 11.68
N GLY A 179 -31.89 -5.05 12.89
CA GLY A 179 -30.51 -5.43 13.23
C GLY A 179 -29.59 -4.27 13.65
N GLY A 180 -30.15 -3.09 13.93
CA GLY A 180 -29.38 -1.92 14.36
C GLY A 180 -28.87 -1.07 13.19
N VAL A 181 -27.89 -0.19 13.46
CA VAL A 181 -27.36 0.77 12.47
C VAL A 181 -26.05 0.35 11.83
N SER A 182 -25.36 -0.64 12.38
CA SER A 182 -24.13 -1.19 11.81
C SER A 182 -23.92 -2.65 12.20
N LYS A 183 -23.14 -3.39 11.41
CA LYS A 183 -22.95 -4.83 11.61
C LYS A 183 -21.74 -5.11 12.50
N ALA A 184 -21.98 -5.35 13.79
CA ALA A 184 -20.92 -5.67 14.74
C ALA A 184 -20.37 -7.10 14.57
N GLN A 185 -19.06 -7.23 14.31
CA GLN A 185 -18.33 -8.49 14.41
C GLN A 185 -16.84 -8.25 14.68
N ARG A 186 -16.23 -9.06 15.55
CA ARG A 186 -14.83 -8.89 15.93
C ARG A 186 -13.88 -9.23 14.78
N GLY A 187 -13.21 -8.20 14.24
CA GLY A 187 -12.17 -8.33 13.21
C GLY A 187 -12.71 -8.71 11.82
N LEU A 188 -13.98 -8.37 11.56
CA LEU A 188 -14.72 -8.62 10.32
C LEU A 188 -15.78 -7.52 10.17
N HIS A 189 -16.21 -7.25 8.94
CA HIS A 189 -17.11 -6.13 8.59
C HIS A 189 -16.48 -4.77 8.90
N VAL A 190 -15.30 -4.52 8.34
CA VAL A 190 -14.55 -3.26 8.48
C VAL A 190 -15.31 -2.04 7.93
N ASN A 191 -16.26 -2.24 7.03
CA ASN A 191 -17.21 -1.22 6.58
C ASN A 191 -18.61 -1.55 7.13
N GLU A 192 -18.76 -1.43 8.44
CA GLU A 192 -19.88 -1.89 9.26
C GLU A 192 -21.24 -1.27 8.89
N ASP A 193 -21.25 0.02 8.49
CA ASP A 193 -22.44 0.81 8.24
C ASP A 193 -23.13 0.40 6.92
N ILE A 194 -22.32 0.07 5.90
CA ILE A 194 -22.79 -0.30 4.56
C ILE A 194 -23.71 -1.55 4.63
N TYR A 195 -23.47 -2.45 5.58
CA TYR A 195 -24.34 -3.61 5.83
C TYR A 195 -25.74 -3.22 6.29
N ALA A 196 -25.90 -2.19 7.11
CA ALA A 196 -27.21 -1.71 7.52
C ALA A 196 -27.96 -1.07 6.35
N GLY A 197 -27.26 -0.39 5.45
CA GLY A 197 -27.79 0.04 4.15
C GLY A 197 -28.27 -1.12 3.28
N MET A 198 -27.47 -2.19 3.14
CA MET A 198 -27.87 -3.37 2.38
C MET A 198 -29.09 -4.07 2.99
N MET A 199 -29.12 -4.21 4.32
CA MET A 199 -30.25 -4.76 5.06
C MET A 199 -31.51 -3.90 4.90
N ALA A 200 -31.40 -2.57 4.91
CA ALA A 200 -32.53 -1.67 4.71
C ALA A 200 -33.18 -1.87 3.34
N LEU A 201 -32.38 -1.90 2.26
CA LEU A 201 -32.87 -2.17 0.90
C LEU A 201 -33.54 -3.55 0.80
N GLN A 202 -32.93 -4.59 1.37
CA GLN A 202 -33.48 -5.96 1.35
C GLN A 202 -34.81 -6.09 2.09
N ARG A 203 -35.09 -5.21 3.05
CA ARG A 203 -36.32 -5.18 3.85
C ARG A 203 -37.36 -4.18 3.31
N GLY A 204 -37.20 -3.70 2.07
CA GLY A 204 -38.13 -2.79 1.41
C GLY A 204 -38.01 -1.33 1.85
N GLY A 205 -36.98 -0.97 2.61
CA GLY A 205 -36.69 0.42 2.97
C GLY A 205 -36.07 1.18 1.80
N ARG A 206 -36.40 2.46 1.67
CA ARG A 206 -35.79 3.37 0.70
C ARG A 206 -34.64 4.15 1.34
N ILE A 207 -33.60 4.41 0.55
CA ILE A 207 -32.46 5.25 0.93
C ILE A 207 -32.41 6.48 0.01
N LYS A 208 -32.57 7.67 0.59
CA LYS A 208 -32.51 8.97 -0.11
C LYS A 208 -31.14 9.61 0.06
N HIS A 209 -30.79 10.52 -0.84
CA HIS A 209 -29.67 11.45 -0.70
C HIS A 209 -30.14 12.90 -0.84
N THR A 210 -29.64 13.78 0.01
CA THR A 210 -29.88 15.22 -0.02
C THR A 210 -28.56 15.96 -0.01
N GLU A 211 -28.42 17.01 -0.83
CA GLU A 211 -27.21 17.84 -0.93
C GLU A 211 -27.37 19.24 -0.30
N TYR A 212 -28.59 19.61 0.11
CA TYR A 212 -28.86 20.91 0.72
C TYR A 212 -28.34 21.04 2.16
N LEU A 213 -28.19 19.92 2.88
CA LEU A 213 -27.46 19.83 4.14
C LEU A 213 -26.05 19.27 3.89
N GLN A 214 -25.07 19.88 4.53
CA GLN A 214 -23.70 19.38 4.59
C GLN A 214 -23.17 19.35 6.03
N CYS A 215 -22.25 18.42 6.32
CA CYS A 215 -21.54 18.34 7.61
C CYS A 215 -20.04 18.47 7.37
N GLY A 216 -19.38 19.37 8.11
CA GLY A 216 -17.94 19.56 8.04
C GLY A 216 -17.20 18.39 8.68
N LYS A 217 -16.13 17.89 8.05
CA LYS A 217 -15.33 16.75 8.52
C LYS A 217 -13.83 17.05 8.46
N GLY A 218 -13.13 16.88 9.59
CA GLY A 218 -11.68 17.02 9.67
C GLY A 218 -10.96 15.72 9.30
N ARG A 219 -10.15 15.73 8.23
CA ARG A 219 -9.38 14.56 7.78
C ARG A 219 -7.87 14.71 8.04
N ASP A 220 -7.24 13.63 8.49
CA ASP A 220 -5.77 13.49 8.51
C ASP A 220 -5.25 13.21 7.09
N LEU A 221 -4.90 14.26 6.35
CA LEU A 221 -4.64 14.21 4.90
C LEU A 221 -3.17 13.93 4.51
N GLY A 222 -2.44 13.18 5.35
CA GLY A 222 -1.09 12.70 5.05
C GLY A 222 -1.10 11.44 4.17
N PHE A 223 -0.06 11.23 3.35
CA PHE A 223 0.06 10.09 2.43
C PHE A 223 -0.31 8.74 3.05
N ALA A 224 0.33 8.38 4.17
CA ALA A 224 0.07 7.12 4.86
C ALA A 224 -1.33 7.04 5.50
N SER A 225 -1.95 8.18 5.85
CA SER A 225 -3.29 8.23 6.43
C SER A 225 -4.37 8.05 5.37
N ILE A 226 -4.23 8.69 4.20
CA ILE A 226 -5.14 8.50 3.07
C ILE A 226 -5.06 7.04 2.57
N LEU A 227 -3.86 6.46 2.48
CA LEU A 227 -3.71 5.09 2.02
C LEU A 227 -4.21 4.03 3.02
N LYS A 228 -4.24 4.33 4.33
CA LYS A 228 -4.97 3.50 5.30
C LYS A 228 -6.48 3.55 5.07
N PHE A 229 -7.02 4.71 4.71
CA PHE A 229 -8.44 4.84 4.38
C PHE A 229 -8.79 4.08 3.08
N VAL A 230 -7.96 4.19 2.04
CA VAL A 230 -8.02 3.35 0.83
C VAL A 230 -8.00 1.85 1.19
N ALA A 231 -7.09 1.44 2.08
CA ALA A 231 -7.00 0.05 2.55
C ALA A 231 -8.21 -0.39 3.40
N LYS A 232 -8.79 0.50 4.23
CA LYS A 232 -10.03 0.26 4.98
C LYS A 232 -11.16 -0.05 3.99
N ILE A 233 -11.37 0.81 2.99
CA ILE A 233 -12.43 0.65 2.00
C ILE A 233 -12.19 -0.63 1.19
N GLY A 234 -11.03 -0.78 0.55
CA GLY A 234 -10.72 -1.95 -0.30
C GLY A 234 -10.84 -3.28 0.44
N GLY A 235 -10.35 -3.32 1.69
CA GLY A 235 -10.54 -4.47 2.58
C GLY A 235 -12.01 -4.72 2.91
N GLY A 236 -12.75 -3.71 3.36
CA GLY A 236 -14.17 -3.87 3.71
C GLY A 236 -15.05 -4.25 2.51
N MET A 237 -14.69 -3.87 1.29
CA MET A 237 -15.39 -4.31 0.07
C MET A 237 -15.17 -5.79 -0.25
N ALA A 238 -13.97 -6.35 0.00
CA ALA A 238 -13.75 -7.80 -0.11
C ALA A 238 -14.65 -8.59 0.87
N GLU A 239 -14.82 -8.08 2.09
CA GLU A 239 -15.73 -8.67 3.08
C GLU A 239 -17.20 -8.56 2.64
N GLN A 240 -17.58 -7.47 1.97
CA GLN A 240 -18.92 -7.33 1.38
C GLN A 240 -19.15 -8.34 0.25
N LEU A 241 -18.18 -8.56 -0.65
CA LEU A 241 -18.29 -9.55 -1.72
C LEU A 241 -18.53 -10.98 -1.20
N LEU A 242 -17.96 -11.31 -0.06
CA LEU A 242 -18.13 -12.61 0.61
C LEU A 242 -19.39 -12.66 1.50
N SER A 243 -20.13 -11.56 1.61
CA SER A 243 -21.28 -11.45 2.51
C SER A 243 -22.59 -11.98 1.90
N ARG A 244 -23.41 -12.56 2.77
CA ARG A 244 -24.77 -13.01 2.44
C ARG A 244 -25.65 -11.84 1.98
N GLU A 245 -25.44 -10.64 2.54
CA GLU A 245 -26.18 -9.44 2.17
C GLU A 245 -25.93 -9.05 0.70
N HIS A 246 -24.67 -9.07 0.27
CA HIS A 246 -24.32 -8.78 -1.13
C HIS A 246 -24.83 -9.88 -2.10
N TYR A 247 -24.76 -11.16 -1.70
CA TYR A 247 -25.33 -12.27 -2.48
C TYR A 247 -26.83 -12.15 -2.70
N TYR A 248 -27.62 -11.81 -1.67
CA TYR A 248 -29.07 -11.63 -1.81
C TYR A 248 -29.46 -10.38 -2.60
N LEU A 249 -28.67 -9.30 -2.58
CA LEU A 249 -28.88 -8.17 -3.48
C LEU A 249 -28.57 -8.56 -4.93
N GLY A 250 -27.44 -9.25 -5.16
CA GLY A 250 -27.03 -9.72 -6.47
C GLY A 250 -28.03 -10.68 -7.14
N THR A 251 -28.79 -11.45 -6.37
CA THR A 251 -29.77 -12.43 -6.86
C THR A 251 -31.22 -11.92 -6.94
N ARG A 252 -31.54 -10.77 -6.32
CA ARG A 252 -32.92 -10.24 -6.24
C ARG A 252 -33.13 -8.89 -6.89
N LEU A 253 -32.07 -8.14 -7.19
CA LEU A 253 -32.20 -6.86 -7.90
C LEU A 253 -32.56 -7.10 -9.37
N PRO A 254 -33.48 -6.31 -9.96
CA PRO A 254 -33.73 -6.36 -11.39
C PRO A 254 -32.48 -5.90 -12.17
N VAL A 255 -32.28 -6.44 -13.36
CA VAL A 255 -31.04 -6.30 -14.16
C VAL A 255 -30.50 -4.86 -14.23
N HIS A 256 -31.36 -3.87 -14.46
CA HIS A 256 -30.94 -2.45 -14.50
C HIS A 256 -30.36 -1.96 -13.16
N ARG A 257 -30.99 -2.28 -12.02
CA ARG A 257 -30.45 -1.95 -10.69
C ARG A 257 -29.25 -2.80 -10.33
N LEU A 258 -29.18 -4.05 -10.80
CA LEU A 258 -28.02 -4.91 -10.59
C LEU A 258 -26.76 -4.31 -11.25
N PHE A 259 -26.87 -3.81 -12.49
CA PHE A 259 -25.75 -3.12 -13.14
C PHE A 259 -25.36 -1.81 -12.44
N THR A 260 -26.33 -1.00 -11.99
CA THR A 260 -26.01 0.20 -11.20
C THR A 260 -25.36 -0.16 -9.85
N PHE A 261 -25.86 -1.18 -9.15
CA PHE A 261 -25.31 -1.66 -7.89
C PHE A 261 -23.90 -2.23 -8.07
N PHE A 262 -23.66 -2.97 -9.16
CA PHE A 262 -22.30 -3.38 -9.53
C PHE A 262 -21.40 -2.16 -9.74
N TYR A 263 -21.78 -1.21 -10.59
CA TYR A 263 -20.96 -0.04 -10.92
C TYR A 263 -20.66 0.84 -9.70
N ALA A 264 -21.66 1.12 -8.86
CA ALA A 264 -21.56 1.99 -7.69
C ALA A 264 -20.72 1.39 -6.54
N HIS A 265 -20.57 0.06 -6.49
CA HIS A 265 -19.91 -0.65 -5.38
C HIS A 265 -18.75 -1.50 -5.91
N THR A 266 -19.04 -2.75 -6.23
CA THR A 266 -18.06 -3.81 -6.54
C THR A 266 -17.20 -3.52 -7.78
N GLY A 267 -17.82 -3.00 -8.83
CA GLY A 267 -17.22 -2.78 -10.14
C GLY A 267 -16.04 -1.81 -10.09
N PHE A 268 -16.12 -0.75 -9.28
CA PHE A 268 -15.00 0.18 -9.06
C PHE A 268 -13.75 -0.55 -8.54
N HIS A 269 -13.91 -1.42 -7.54
CA HIS A 269 -12.78 -2.14 -6.93
C HIS A 269 -12.24 -3.25 -7.83
N ILE A 270 -13.11 -3.96 -8.56
CA ILE A 270 -12.68 -4.95 -9.56
C ILE A 270 -11.96 -4.26 -10.73
N ASN A 271 -12.40 -3.08 -11.17
CA ASN A 271 -11.73 -2.33 -12.23
C ASN A 271 -10.29 -1.97 -11.85
N ASN A 272 -10.05 -1.54 -10.61
CA ASN A 272 -8.69 -1.28 -10.11
C ASN A 272 -7.79 -2.54 -10.17
N VAL A 273 -8.34 -3.73 -9.86
CA VAL A 273 -7.63 -5.01 -10.04
C VAL A 273 -7.34 -5.27 -11.52
N MET A 274 -8.33 -5.09 -12.41
CA MET A 274 -8.17 -5.32 -13.85
C MET A 274 -7.15 -4.38 -14.49
N ILE A 275 -7.09 -3.11 -14.09
CA ILE A 275 -6.06 -2.16 -14.54
C ILE A 275 -4.66 -2.66 -14.16
N MET A 276 -4.42 -3.01 -12.88
CA MET A 276 -3.11 -3.47 -12.42
C MET A 276 -2.72 -4.84 -13.00
N LEU A 277 -3.69 -5.72 -13.26
CA LEU A 277 -3.48 -6.99 -13.96
C LEU A 277 -3.11 -6.75 -15.43
N SER A 278 -3.79 -5.83 -16.11
CA SER A 278 -3.55 -5.53 -17.53
C SER A 278 -2.16 -4.95 -17.75
N ILE A 279 -1.68 -4.05 -16.86
CA ILE A 279 -0.31 -3.52 -16.89
C ILE A 279 0.72 -4.66 -16.69
N GLN A 280 0.46 -5.59 -15.77
CA GLN A 280 1.34 -6.75 -15.55
C GLN A 280 1.38 -7.69 -16.76
N LEU A 281 0.23 -8.07 -17.31
CA LEU A 281 0.15 -8.95 -18.48
C LEU A 281 0.79 -8.31 -19.72
N PHE A 282 0.57 -7.01 -19.95
CA PHE A 282 1.20 -6.27 -21.03
C PHE A 282 2.72 -6.23 -20.88
N LEU A 283 3.27 -5.92 -19.70
CA LEU A 283 4.71 -5.89 -19.49
C LEU A 283 5.35 -7.29 -19.57
N ILE A 284 4.63 -8.35 -19.19
CA ILE A 284 5.08 -9.74 -19.41
C ILE A 284 5.12 -10.08 -20.91
N PHE A 285 4.07 -9.76 -21.66
CA PHE A 285 4.01 -9.94 -23.11
C PHE A 285 5.15 -9.19 -23.81
N MET A 286 5.33 -7.90 -23.49
CA MET A 286 6.40 -7.08 -24.04
C MET A 286 7.80 -7.57 -23.65
N SER A 287 7.96 -8.17 -22.46
CA SER A 287 9.22 -8.82 -22.06
C SER A 287 9.48 -10.09 -22.86
N CYS A 288 8.46 -10.89 -23.17
CA CYS A 288 8.63 -12.06 -24.04
C CYS A 288 8.99 -11.63 -25.47
N LEU A 289 8.39 -10.55 -25.97
CA LEU A 289 8.69 -9.95 -27.27
C LEU A 289 10.14 -9.41 -27.33
N ALA A 290 10.58 -8.74 -26.26
CA ALA A 290 11.96 -8.29 -26.08
C ALA A 290 12.96 -9.45 -26.07
N ALA A 291 12.67 -10.55 -25.35
CA ALA A 291 13.51 -11.73 -25.35
C ALA A 291 13.58 -12.42 -26.73
N LEU A 292 12.47 -12.45 -27.47
CA LEU A 292 12.44 -12.95 -28.85
C LEU A 292 13.34 -12.11 -29.78
N SER A 293 13.32 -10.78 -29.66
CA SER A 293 14.16 -9.87 -30.45
C SER A 293 15.67 -9.98 -30.16
N LEU A 294 16.06 -10.63 -29.05
CA LEU A 294 17.46 -10.95 -28.75
C LEU A 294 17.91 -12.30 -29.34
N ALA A 295 16.97 -13.19 -29.67
CA ALA A 295 17.25 -14.52 -30.21
C ALA A 295 17.30 -14.57 -31.75
N PHE A 296 16.56 -13.68 -32.42
CA PHE A 296 16.37 -13.66 -33.88
C PHE A 296 16.69 -12.29 -34.49
N THR A 297 17.13 -12.28 -35.75
CA THR A 297 17.33 -11.06 -36.53
C THR A 297 16.00 -10.49 -37.01
N LEU A 298 15.86 -9.17 -36.96
CA LEU A 298 14.71 -8.45 -37.51
C LEU A 298 14.87 -8.33 -39.03
N CYS A 299 13.80 -8.64 -39.79
CA CYS A 299 13.74 -8.38 -41.23
C CYS A 299 13.62 -6.87 -41.51
N THR A 300 14.14 -6.39 -42.65
CA THR A 300 13.95 -5.00 -43.10
C THR A 300 12.63 -4.82 -43.87
N LEU A 301 12.25 -3.56 -44.13
CA LEU A 301 10.98 -3.17 -44.75
C LEU A 301 10.77 -3.68 -46.19
N ASP A 302 11.85 -4.03 -46.91
CA ASP A 302 11.79 -4.55 -48.29
C ASP A 302 11.55 -6.08 -48.36
N GLY A 303 11.16 -6.69 -47.25
CA GLY A 303 10.49 -7.99 -47.20
C GLY A 303 11.37 -9.24 -47.38
N ASN A 304 12.57 -9.16 -47.96
CA ASN A 304 13.35 -10.34 -48.37
C ASN A 304 14.83 -10.39 -47.90
N ALA A 305 15.32 -9.46 -47.07
CA ALA A 305 16.72 -9.46 -46.63
C ALA A 305 16.90 -9.38 -45.10
N PRO A 306 17.87 -10.12 -44.51
CA PRO A 306 18.30 -9.91 -43.14
C PRO A 306 19.12 -8.61 -43.03
N ALA A 307 18.98 -7.88 -41.92
CA ALA A 307 19.62 -6.58 -41.72
C ALA A 307 21.17 -6.57 -41.71
N SER A 308 21.82 -7.74 -41.84
CA SER A 308 23.28 -7.88 -41.91
C SER A 308 23.85 -7.79 -43.33
N SER A 309 23.04 -7.63 -44.38
CA SER A 309 23.48 -7.66 -45.78
C SER A 309 23.60 -6.29 -46.46
N LEU A 310 23.94 -5.22 -45.72
CA LEU A 310 24.14 -3.88 -46.30
C LEU A 310 25.55 -3.30 -46.17
N ASP A 311 26.46 -3.92 -45.40
CA ASP A 311 27.83 -3.43 -45.21
C ASP A 311 28.95 -4.40 -45.66
N ASP A 312 28.66 -5.70 -45.87
CA ASP A 312 29.63 -6.68 -46.38
C ASP A 312 29.02 -7.59 -47.45
N MET A 313 29.35 -7.31 -48.72
CA MET A 313 29.19 -8.21 -49.87
C MET A 313 30.48 -8.16 -50.70
N GLY A 314 31.58 -8.51 -50.05
CA GLY A 314 32.90 -8.70 -50.64
C GLY A 314 33.40 -10.11 -50.34
N ASP A 315 33.62 -10.87 -51.41
CA ASP A 315 34.21 -12.22 -51.46
C ASP A 315 33.39 -13.38 -50.88
N GLY A 316 33.53 -14.55 -51.50
CA GLY A 316 32.70 -15.73 -51.27
C GLY A 316 33.48 -16.89 -50.68
N SER A 317 32.88 -17.57 -49.70
CA SER A 317 33.22 -18.96 -49.40
C SER A 317 31.95 -19.72 -48.98
N LEU A 318 31.75 -20.90 -49.56
CA LEU A 318 30.67 -21.80 -49.15
C LEU A 318 31.11 -22.54 -47.90
N ASP A 319 30.41 -22.34 -46.79
CA ASP A 319 30.40 -23.29 -45.70
C ASP A 319 28.99 -23.40 -45.07
N GLY A 320 28.56 -24.64 -44.81
CA GLY A 320 27.15 -25.00 -44.70
C GLY A 320 26.47 -24.66 -43.36
N SER A 321 26.27 -23.37 -43.05
CA SER A 321 25.47 -22.94 -41.89
C SER A 321 24.69 -21.64 -42.11
N SER A 322 23.70 -21.67 -43.01
CA SER A 322 22.80 -20.53 -43.27
C SER A 322 22.17 -19.98 -41.97
N PRO A 323 22.28 -18.67 -41.67
CA PRO A 323 21.69 -18.11 -40.46
C PRO A 323 20.15 -18.04 -40.58
N SER A 324 19.50 -18.98 -39.89
CA SER A 324 18.16 -18.92 -39.29
C SER A 324 17.25 -17.74 -39.67
N SER A 325 16.10 -18.08 -40.27
CA SER A 325 14.85 -17.28 -40.40
C SER A 325 14.80 -15.94 -39.64
N CYS A 326 14.74 -14.82 -40.38
CA CYS A 326 14.41 -13.52 -39.78
C CYS A 326 12.93 -13.50 -39.36
N ILE A 327 12.59 -12.74 -38.31
CA ILE A 327 11.21 -12.56 -37.85
C ILE A 327 10.79 -11.12 -38.14
N ASN A 328 9.71 -10.94 -38.91
CA ASN A 328 9.11 -9.62 -39.11
C ASN A 328 8.30 -9.23 -37.86
N LEU A 329 8.91 -8.38 -37.03
CA LEU A 329 8.29 -7.86 -35.82
C LEU A 329 7.56 -6.52 -36.03
N ASP A 330 7.71 -5.86 -37.19
CA ASP A 330 7.25 -4.47 -37.32
C ASP A 330 5.73 -4.35 -37.22
N SER A 331 4.96 -5.26 -37.81
CA SER A 331 3.50 -5.27 -37.63
C SER A 331 3.08 -5.34 -36.16
N THR A 332 3.82 -6.11 -35.35
CA THR A 332 3.58 -6.25 -33.90
C THR A 332 4.00 -4.99 -33.15
N LEU A 333 5.14 -4.39 -33.48
CA LEU A 333 5.60 -3.14 -32.89
C LEU A 333 4.70 -1.95 -33.27
N THR A 334 4.23 -1.89 -34.50
CA THR A 334 3.31 -0.86 -35.02
C THR A 334 1.93 -0.99 -34.37
N TRP A 335 1.38 -2.19 -34.24
CA TRP A 335 0.19 -2.44 -33.43
C TRP A 335 0.40 -2.02 -31.96
N THR A 336 1.56 -2.32 -31.38
CA THR A 336 1.90 -1.91 -30.01
C THR A 336 1.92 -0.38 -29.86
N ARG A 337 2.57 0.35 -30.79
CA ARG A 337 2.59 1.83 -30.80
C ARG A 337 1.16 2.41 -30.82
N GLN A 338 0.29 1.87 -31.67
CA GLN A 338 -1.12 2.27 -31.76
C GLN A 338 -1.92 1.95 -30.49
N ALA A 339 -1.78 0.74 -29.95
CA ALA A 339 -2.47 0.33 -28.72
C ALA A 339 -2.07 1.20 -27.51
N VAL A 340 -0.78 1.51 -27.38
CA VAL A 340 -0.28 2.39 -26.32
C VAL A 340 -0.78 3.82 -26.48
N PHE A 341 -0.84 4.35 -27.71
CA PHE A 341 -1.45 5.66 -27.97
C PHE A 341 -2.94 5.68 -27.59
N ALA A 342 -3.71 4.66 -27.96
CA ALA A 342 -5.11 4.54 -27.58
C ALA A 342 -5.32 4.51 -26.05
N ILE A 343 -4.46 3.78 -25.31
CA ILE A 343 -4.48 3.76 -23.84
C ILE A 343 -4.23 5.17 -23.26
N VAL A 344 -3.28 5.94 -23.79
CA VAL A 344 -3.00 7.32 -23.36
C VAL A 344 -4.22 8.22 -23.58
N VAL A 345 -4.88 8.12 -24.73
CA VAL A 345 -6.09 8.91 -25.04
C VAL A 345 -7.25 8.55 -24.10
N VAL A 346 -7.52 7.26 -23.89
CA VAL A 346 -8.57 6.80 -22.96
C VAL A 346 -8.25 7.21 -21.52
N PHE A 347 -6.99 7.15 -21.10
CA PHE A 347 -6.56 7.63 -19.79
C PHE A 347 -6.79 9.14 -19.62
N ALA A 348 -6.51 9.96 -20.65
CA ALA A 348 -6.80 11.39 -20.61
C ALA A 348 -8.31 11.68 -20.51
N LEU A 349 -9.14 10.92 -21.24
CA LEU A 349 -10.61 11.04 -21.18
C LEU A 349 -11.19 10.74 -19.79
N ASN A 350 -10.55 9.88 -18.98
CA ASN A 350 -10.99 9.60 -17.61
C ASN A 350 -10.94 10.82 -16.67
N PHE A 351 -10.16 11.86 -16.99
CA PHE A 351 -10.16 13.12 -16.22
C PHE A 351 -11.31 14.06 -16.60
N LEU A 352 -11.94 13.86 -17.77
CA LEU A 352 -12.96 14.75 -18.29
C LEU A 352 -14.17 14.91 -17.34
N PRO A 353 -14.75 13.86 -16.72
CA PRO A 353 -15.92 14.02 -15.85
C PRO A 353 -15.65 14.85 -14.59
N LEU A 354 -14.45 14.71 -13.99
CA LEU A 354 -14.04 15.53 -12.84
C LEU A 354 -13.81 16.99 -13.27
N PHE A 355 -13.17 17.18 -14.43
CA PHE A 355 -12.92 18.51 -14.97
C PHE A 355 -14.23 19.24 -15.35
N THR A 356 -15.20 18.56 -15.97
CA THR A 356 -16.50 19.15 -16.30
C THR A 356 -17.30 19.50 -15.04
N GLN A 357 -17.30 18.64 -14.01
CA GLN A 357 -17.95 18.97 -12.73
C GLN A 357 -17.31 20.20 -12.06
N LEU A 358 -15.98 20.28 -12.05
CA LEU A 358 -15.27 21.42 -11.47
C LEU A 358 -15.52 22.71 -12.25
N LEU A 359 -15.60 22.62 -13.58
CA LEU A 359 -15.91 23.73 -14.48
C LEU A 359 -17.35 24.24 -14.28
N THR A 360 -18.32 23.37 -13.99
CA THR A 360 -19.70 23.79 -13.69
C THR A 360 -19.88 24.33 -12.26
N GLU A 361 -19.20 23.77 -11.26
CA GLU A 361 -19.32 24.23 -9.86
C GLU A 361 -18.52 25.51 -9.56
N THR A 362 -17.32 25.66 -10.15
CA THR A 362 -16.37 26.73 -9.78
C THR A 362 -16.00 27.68 -10.92
N GLY A 363 -16.47 27.40 -12.14
CA GLY A 363 -16.13 28.17 -13.34
C GLY A 363 -14.78 27.79 -13.96
N ILE A 364 -14.52 28.39 -15.13
CA ILE A 364 -13.44 27.99 -16.04
C ILE A 364 -12.04 28.21 -15.42
N LEU A 365 -11.75 29.41 -14.91
CA LEU A 365 -10.40 29.75 -14.43
C LEU A 365 -10.00 28.98 -13.16
N PRO A 366 -10.87 28.81 -12.14
CA PRO A 366 -10.57 27.93 -11.01
C PRO A 366 -10.39 26.46 -11.42
N ALA A 367 -11.17 25.95 -12.37
CA ALA A 367 -11.03 24.58 -12.85
C ALA A 367 -9.67 24.32 -13.53
N PHE A 368 -9.26 25.18 -14.46
CA PHE A 368 -7.95 25.07 -15.12
C PHE A 368 -6.78 25.27 -14.15
N THR A 369 -6.86 26.23 -13.23
CA THR A 369 -5.78 26.47 -12.27
C THR A 369 -5.62 25.34 -11.24
N ARG A 370 -6.72 24.70 -10.81
CA ARG A 370 -6.66 23.49 -9.96
C ARG A 370 -6.07 22.30 -10.72
N LEU A 371 -6.50 22.08 -11.97
CA LEU A 371 -5.93 21.02 -12.83
C LEU A 371 -4.42 21.23 -13.03
N ALA A 372 -3.98 22.45 -13.35
CA ALA A 372 -2.57 22.79 -13.51
C ALA A 372 -1.76 22.55 -12.22
N LYS A 373 -2.28 22.96 -11.05
CA LYS A 373 -1.65 22.68 -9.75
C LYS A 373 -1.51 21.18 -9.49
N ASN A 374 -2.51 20.38 -9.83
CA ASN A 374 -2.50 18.94 -9.65
C ASN A 374 -1.49 18.23 -10.59
N LEU A 375 -1.35 18.69 -11.83
CA LEU A 375 -0.31 18.21 -12.74
C LEU A 375 1.11 18.60 -12.28
N ILE A 376 1.34 19.87 -11.93
CA ILE A 376 2.65 20.38 -11.46
C ILE A 376 3.08 19.70 -10.16
N SER A 377 2.13 19.35 -9.29
CA SER A 377 2.40 18.64 -8.03
C SER A 377 2.50 17.11 -8.16
N LEU A 378 2.53 16.59 -9.39
CA LEU A 378 2.67 15.17 -9.68
C LEU A 378 1.54 14.31 -9.09
N SER A 379 0.34 14.86 -8.91
CA SER A 379 -0.83 14.14 -8.38
C SER A 379 -1.15 12.81 -9.10
N PRO A 380 -0.97 12.67 -10.44
CA PRO A 380 -1.27 11.40 -11.10
C PRO A 380 -0.41 10.23 -10.58
N LEU A 381 0.78 10.50 -10.06
CA LEU A 381 1.65 9.47 -9.48
C LEU A 381 1.08 8.93 -8.16
N PHE A 382 0.44 9.79 -7.35
CA PHE A 382 -0.31 9.36 -6.16
C PHE A 382 -1.53 8.51 -6.52
N ASP A 383 -2.19 8.84 -7.63
CA ASP A 383 -3.39 8.17 -8.09
C ASP A 383 -3.09 6.73 -8.56
N VAL A 384 -2.01 6.55 -9.33
CA VAL A 384 -1.52 5.22 -9.72
C VAL A 384 -1.18 4.36 -8.49
N PHE A 385 -0.52 4.93 -7.48
CA PHE A 385 -0.24 4.22 -6.23
C PHE A 385 -1.53 3.87 -5.46
N SER A 386 -2.53 4.77 -5.47
CA SER A 386 -3.84 4.55 -4.85
C SER A 386 -4.58 3.38 -5.53
N THR A 387 -4.55 3.29 -6.86
CA THR A 387 -5.12 2.18 -7.64
C THR A 387 -4.49 0.83 -7.26
N GLN A 388 -3.16 0.77 -7.17
CA GLN A 388 -2.46 -0.43 -6.69
C GLN A 388 -2.86 -0.79 -5.24
N MET A 389 -3.01 0.20 -4.35
CA MET A 389 -3.45 -0.05 -2.98
C MET A 389 -4.89 -0.59 -2.90
N TYR A 390 -5.83 -0.09 -3.71
CA TYR A 390 -7.18 -0.69 -3.84
C TYR A 390 -7.11 -2.13 -4.35
N ALA A 391 -6.36 -2.37 -5.42
CA ALA A 391 -6.23 -3.70 -6.02
C ALA A 391 -5.62 -4.72 -5.05
N HIS A 392 -4.52 -4.35 -4.39
CA HIS A 392 -3.85 -5.19 -3.41
C HIS A 392 -4.75 -5.51 -2.23
N THR A 393 -5.36 -4.51 -1.60
CA THR A 393 -6.12 -4.71 -0.36
C THR A 393 -7.41 -5.50 -0.56
N LEU A 394 -8.05 -5.36 -1.72
CA LEU A 394 -9.17 -6.22 -2.13
C LEU A 394 -8.73 -7.70 -2.26
N LEU A 395 -7.73 -7.97 -3.11
CA LEU A 395 -7.24 -9.34 -3.36
C LEU A 395 -6.68 -10.00 -2.11
N TYR A 396 -5.92 -9.25 -1.32
CA TYR A 396 -5.35 -9.71 -0.05
C TYR A 396 -6.45 -10.14 0.92
N ASN A 397 -7.49 -9.32 1.12
CA ASN A 397 -8.57 -9.69 2.03
C ASN A 397 -9.41 -10.86 1.47
N LEU A 398 -9.64 -10.94 0.15
CA LEU A 398 -10.32 -12.09 -0.46
C LEU A 398 -9.58 -13.43 -0.23
N VAL A 399 -8.25 -13.44 -0.18
CA VAL A 399 -7.45 -14.68 0.02
C VAL A 399 -7.17 -14.98 1.49
N TYR A 400 -6.72 -13.99 2.26
CA TYR A 400 -6.33 -14.17 3.66
C TYR A 400 -7.50 -13.97 4.65
N GLY A 401 -8.65 -13.49 4.18
CA GLY A 401 -9.90 -13.37 4.93
C GLY A 401 -9.87 -12.36 6.08
N ARG A 402 -8.96 -11.38 6.03
CA ARG A 402 -8.80 -10.31 7.02
C ARG A 402 -8.31 -9.03 6.36
N ALA A 403 -8.86 -7.88 6.78
CA ALA A 403 -8.24 -6.60 6.52
C ALA A 403 -6.88 -6.50 7.25
N GLY A 404 -5.79 -6.47 6.48
CA GLY A 404 -4.45 -6.23 7.01
C GLY A 404 -4.33 -4.80 7.53
N TYR A 405 -4.48 -4.60 8.83
CA TYR A 405 -4.33 -3.28 9.45
C TYR A 405 -2.87 -2.83 9.36
N ILE A 406 -2.58 -1.88 8.46
CA ILE A 406 -1.28 -1.21 8.35
C ILE A 406 -1.13 -0.26 9.55
N SER A 407 -0.64 -0.80 10.65
CA SER A 407 -0.37 -0.05 11.89
C SER A 407 0.85 0.88 11.74
N SER A 408 0.63 2.05 11.14
CA SER A 408 1.35 3.25 11.54
C SER A 408 0.39 4.17 12.29
N GLY A 409 0.88 4.97 13.23
CA GLY A 409 0.03 5.84 14.04
C GLY A 409 -0.75 6.88 13.20
N ARG A 410 -1.72 7.57 13.81
CA ARG A 410 -2.24 8.84 13.28
C ARG A 410 -1.14 9.89 13.47
N ALA A 411 -0.31 10.05 12.45
CA ALA A 411 0.73 11.06 12.38
C ALA A 411 0.20 12.25 11.57
N LEU A 412 0.57 13.47 11.98
CA LEU A 412 0.15 14.70 11.29
C LEU A 412 0.63 14.69 9.83
N ALA A 413 -0.14 15.27 8.91
CA ALA A 413 0.19 15.30 7.48
C ALA A 413 1.55 15.95 7.15
N THR A 414 2.02 16.85 8.03
CA THR A 414 3.33 17.52 7.94
C THR A 414 4.49 16.74 8.59
N SER A 415 4.21 15.64 9.28
CA SER A 415 5.23 14.86 9.99
C SER A 415 5.93 13.86 9.07
N ARG A 416 7.27 13.88 9.12
CA ARG A 416 8.15 13.02 8.33
C ARG A 416 8.21 11.60 8.92
N ALA A 417 7.92 10.60 8.10
CA ALA A 417 8.20 9.20 8.42
C ALA A 417 9.65 8.83 8.04
N SER A 418 10.25 7.85 8.71
CA SER A 418 11.59 7.35 8.35
C SER A 418 11.50 6.38 7.16
N PHE A 419 12.54 6.34 6.33
CA PHE A 419 12.62 5.43 5.17
C PHE A 419 12.26 3.97 5.53
N SER A 420 12.84 3.41 6.60
CA SER A 420 12.56 2.03 7.02
C SER A 420 11.11 1.80 7.47
N SER A 421 10.42 2.82 8.00
CA SER A 421 9.00 2.71 8.36
C SER A 421 8.08 2.74 7.13
N LEU A 422 8.41 3.57 6.13
CA LEU A 422 7.70 3.63 4.85
C LEU A 422 7.90 2.35 4.03
N TYR A 423 9.13 1.84 3.98
CA TYR A 423 9.44 0.56 3.35
C TYR A 423 8.62 -0.58 3.97
N GLN A 424 8.65 -0.72 5.31
CA GLN A 424 7.85 -1.73 6.03
C GLN A 424 6.34 -1.64 5.74
N ALA A 425 5.80 -0.42 5.57
CA ALA A 425 4.37 -0.23 5.31
C ALA A 425 3.95 -0.57 3.86
N PHE A 426 4.84 -0.38 2.88
CA PHE A 426 4.49 -0.42 1.45
C PHE A 426 5.22 -1.49 0.62
N ALA A 427 6.15 -2.24 1.23
CA ALA A 427 6.90 -3.33 0.57
C ALA A 427 5.99 -4.37 -0.11
N ASP A 428 5.14 -5.04 0.68
CA ASP A 428 4.22 -6.07 0.19
C ASP A 428 3.09 -5.50 -0.71
N PRO A 429 2.40 -4.39 -0.34
CA PRO A 429 1.31 -3.86 -1.15
C PRO A 429 1.71 -3.29 -2.51
N SER A 430 2.93 -2.75 -2.66
CA SER A 430 3.31 -2.01 -3.88
C SER A 430 4.76 -2.23 -4.29
N LEU A 431 5.76 -1.99 -3.42
CA LEU A 431 7.15 -1.90 -3.85
C LEU A 431 7.68 -3.21 -4.48
N TYR A 432 7.28 -4.40 -4.00
CA TYR A 432 7.66 -5.71 -4.60
C TYR A 432 7.04 -5.97 -5.98
N VAL A 433 5.92 -5.33 -6.30
CA VAL A 433 5.30 -5.38 -7.64
C VAL A 433 5.93 -4.31 -8.52
N GLY A 434 6.04 -3.09 -8.00
CA GLY A 434 6.67 -1.94 -8.65
C GLY A 434 8.09 -2.24 -9.14
N LEU A 435 8.97 -2.76 -8.26
CA LEU A 435 10.35 -3.09 -8.67
C LEU A 435 10.39 -4.14 -9.78
N ARG A 436 9.52 -5.16 -9.73
CA ARG A 436 9.50 -6.20 -10.75
C ARG A 436 9.06 -5.65 -12.11
N LEU A 437 8.04 -4.79 -12.12
CA LEU A 437 7.59 -4.10 -13.32
C LEU A 437 8.63 -3.09 -13.82
N LEU A 438 9.39 -2.46 -12.91
CA LEU A 438 10.51 -1.58 -13.25
C LEU A 438 11.63 -2.36 -13.96
N LEU A 439 11.97 -3.55 -13.48
CA LEU A 439 12.96 -4.42 -14.14
C LEU A 439 12.48 -4.92 -15.51
N MET A 440 11.21 -5.30 -15.64
CA MET A 440 10.60 -5.60 -16.95
C MET A 440 10.69 -4.41 -17.90
N LEU A 441 10.34 -3.21 -17.42
CA LEU A 441 10.34 -1.99 -18.23
C LEU A 441 11.77 -1.57 -18.64
N CYS A 442 12.73 -1.63 -17.72
CA CYS A 442 14.16 -1.41 -18.01
C CYS A 442 14.67 -2.38 -19.08
N PHE A 443 14.30 -3.67 -18.98
CA PHE A 443 14.64 -4.67 -19.99
C PHE A 443 14.04 -4.33 -21.36
N ILE A 444 12.72 -4.05 -21.42
CA ILE A 444 12.01 -3.65 -22.64
C ILE A 444 12.64 -2.40 -23.28
N THR A 445 12.99 -1.38 -22.49
CA THR A 445 13.67 -0.17 -23.01
C THR A 445 15.08 -0.43 -23.53
N ALA A 446 15.76 -1.46 -23.04
CA ALA A 446 17.12 -1.80 -23.46
C ALA A 446 17.17 -2.65 -24.75
N THR A 447 16.03 -3.18 -25.20
CA THR A 447 15.93 -4.10 -26.33
C THR A 447 15.07 -3.59 -27.48
N LEU A 448 13.89 -2.99 -27.21
CA LEU A 448 12.91 -2.67 -28.23
C LEU A 448 12.91 -1.18 -28.60
N PRO A 449 12.93 -0.82 -29.91
CA PRO A 449 12.93 0.57 -30.38
C PRO A 449 11.50 1.18 -30.33
N LEU A 450 10.97 1.30 -29.12
CA LEU A 450 9.64 1.88 -28.85
C LEU A 450 9.70 3.36 -28.39
N GLY A 451 10.90 3.88 -28.08
CA GLY A 451 11.11 5.31 -27.80
C GLY A 451 10.10 5.92 -26.83
N GLY A 452 9.51 7.05 -27.21
CA GLY A 452 8.57 7.82 -26.39
C GLY A 452 7.28 7.09 -26.01
N TYR A 453 6.85 6.05 -26.73
CA TYR A 453 5.63 5.30 -26.39
C TYR A 453 5.75 4.62 -25.01
N LEU A 454 6.96 4.23 -24.59
CA LEU A 454 7.17 3.65 -23.26
C LEU A 454 7.04 4.66 -22.11
N ALA A 455 7.04 5.98 -22.38
CA ALA A 455 6.94 7.01 -21.35
C ALA A 455 5.67 6.88 -20.50
N PHE A 456 4.55 6.45 -21.08
CA PHE A 456 3.32 6.16 -20.34
C PHE A 456 3.52 5.05 -19.30
N PHE A 457 4.22 3.96 -19.65
CA PHE A 457 4.51 2.89 -18.70
C PHE A 457 5.53 3.31 -17.64
N TRP A 458 6.47 4.19 -17.97
CA TRP A 458 7.33 4.82 -16.94
C TRP A 458 6.50 5.62 -15.94
N LEU A 459 5.55 6.44 -16.40
CA LEU A 459 4.62 7.18 -15.54
C LEU A 459 3.69 6.27 -14.72
N MET A 460 3.43 5.03 -15.14
CA MET A 460 2.62 4.05 -14.40
C MET A 460 3.44 3.16 -13.45
N VAL A 461 4.68 2.83 -13.78
CA VAL A 461 5.52 1.89 -13.01
C VAL A 461 6.37 2.60 -11.96
N LEU A 462 6.95 3.75 -12.30
CA LEU A 462 7.82 4.51 -11.40
C LEU A 462 7.13 4.95 -10.10
N PRO A 463 5.84 5.38 -10.08
CA PRO A 463 5.15 5.71 -8.83
C PRO A 463 5.02 4.55 -7.85
N LEU A 464 4.84 3.32 -8.35
CA LEU A 464 4.75 2.10 -7.52
C LEU A 464 6.03 1.88 -6.71
N CYS A 465 7.15 2.45 -7.15
CA CYS A 465 8.44 2.43 -6.46
C CYS A 465 8.67 3.68 -5.58
N ILE A 466 8.39 4.88 -6.11
CA ILE A 466 8.85 6.13 -5.46
C ILE A 466 7.81 6.89 -4.65
N ALA A 467 6.50 6.68 -4.89
CA ALA A 467 5.45 7.52 -4.30
C ALA A 467 5.51 7.61 -2.76
N PRO A 468 5.79 6.52 -1.99
CA PRO A 468 5.91 6.61 -0.53
C PRO A 468 6.98 7.58 -0.03
N PHE A 469 8.01 7.83 -0.84
CA PHE A 469 9.11 8.74 -0.50
C PHE A 469 8.89 10.12 -1.12
N LEU A 470 8.42 10.18 -2.37
CA LEU A 470 8.07 11.43 -3.06
C LEU A 470 6.99 12.23 -2.31
N PHE A 471 6.07 11.57 -1.61
CA PHE A 471 5.00 12.22 -0.86
C PHE A 471 5.25 12.28 0.66
N ASN A 472 6.48 12.03 1.12
CA ASN A 472 6.89 12.19 2.52
C ASN A 472 7.48 13.60 2.77
N PRO A 473 6.96 14.40 3.73
CA PRO A 473 7.50 15.72 4.03
C PRO A 473 8.99 15.70 4.39
N HIS A 474 9.76 16.66 3.88
CA HIS A 474 11.22 16.76 4.07
C HIS A 474 12.01 15.48 3.70
N GLN A 475 11.59 14.77 2.65
CA GLN A 475 12.31 13.57 2.21
C GLN A 475 13.70 13.91 1.65
N PHE A 476 13.81 14.96 0.83
CA PHE A 476 15.03 15.31 0.10
C PHE A 476 16.01 16.20 0.89
N ARG A 477 15.72 16.48 2.17
CA ARG A 477 16.66 17.14 3.08
C ARG A 477 17.84 16.21 3.36
N ILE A 478 18.96 16.43 2.67
CA ILE A 478 20.15 15.55 2.70
C ILE A 478 20.60 15.12 4.11
N LYS A 479 20.53 15.99 5.11
CA LYS A 479 20.89 15.65 6.51
C LYS A 479 19.96 14.59 7.11
N ASP A 480 18.66 14.70 6.88
CA ASP A 480 17.71 13.76 7.46
C ASP A 480 17.60 12.48 6.60
N PHE A 481 17.79 12.59 5.27
CA PHE A 481 17.96 11.44 4.37
C PHE A 481 19.16 10.56 4.74
N LEU A 482 20.33 11.14 5.03
CA LEU A 482 21.52 10.39 5.46
C LEU A 482 21.36 9.77 6.86
N LEU A 483 20.56 10.36 7.74
CA LEU A 483 20.24 9.77 9.04
C LEU A 483 19.25 8.60 8.90
N ASP A 484 18.29 8.71 7.98
CA ASP A 484 17.40 7.61 7.60
C ASP A 484 18.17 6.44 6.99
N TYR A 485 19.22 6.70 6.20
CA TYR A 485 20.10 5.64 5.69
C TYR A 485 20.75 4.86 6.84
N VAL A 486 21.35 5.57 7.81
CA VAL A 486 21.93 4.94 9.02
C VAL A 486 20.86 4.25 9.87
N HIS A 487 19.62 4.76 9.92
CA HIS A 487 18.49 4.10 10.57
C HIS A 487 18.13 2.79 9.87
N THR A 488 18.11 2.79 8.54
CA THR A 488 17.74 1.64 7.70
C THR A 488 18.79 0.53 7.80
N LEU A 489 20.08 0.87 7.83
CA LEU A 489 21.15 -0.10 8.12
C LEU A 489 21.02 -0.72 9.53
N LYS A 490 20.66 0.08 10.54
CA LYS A 490 20.39 -0.44 11.90
C LYS A 490 19.15 -1.34 11.93
N TRP A 491 18.11 -1.02 11.16
CA TRP A 491 16.90 -1.82 11.03
C TRP A 491 17.19 -3.21 10.41
N PHE A 492 18.07 -3.28 9.41
CA PHE A 492 18.58 -4.56 8.87
C PHE A 492 19.38 -5.37 9.90
N ALA A 493 20.27 -4.72 10.66
CA ALA A 493 21.15 -5.41 11.63
C ALA A 493 20.49 -5.77 12.98
N SER A 494 19.33 -5.19 13.29
CA SER A 494 18.62 -5.41 14.57
C SER A 494 17.72 -6.65 14.56
N GLY A 495 17.23 -7.07 15.73
CA GLY A 495 16.31 -8.21 15.87
C GLY A 495 16.96 -9.59 15.99
N ASN A 496 18.23 -9.74 15.59
CA ASN A 496 18.95 -11.02 15.60
C ASN A 496 19.48 -11.44 16.98
N ALA A 497 20.01 -10.49 17.77
CA ALA A 497 20.52 -10.76 19.12
C ALA A 497 19.48 -10.52 20.23
N THR A 498 18.59 -9.56 20.04
CA THR A 498 17.52 -9.19 20.97
C THR A 498 16.24 -8.91 20.19
N SER A 499 15.08 -9.28 20.75
CA SER A 499 13.79 -9.04 20.08
C SER A 499 13.46 -7.54 20.04
N SER A 500 13.56 -6.94 18.86
CA SER A 500 13.04 -5.59 18.55
C SER A 500 11.77 -5.70 17.70
N GLU A 501 10.78 -4.84 17.92
CA GLU A 501 9.62 -4.76 17.01
C GLU A 501 9.94 -3.98 15.73
N ASP A 502 10.82 -2.97 15.80
CA ASP A 502 11.38 -2.29 14.64
C ASP A 502 12.72 -2.96 14.26
N SER A 503 12.61 -4.03 13.47
CA SER A 503 13.73 -4.77 12.88
C SER A 503 13.28 -5.46 11.59
N TRP A 504 14.22 -5.71 10.67
CA TRP A 504 13.94 -6.43 9.43
C TRP A 504 13.39 -7.84 9.73
N ALA A 505 14.00 -8.55 10.69
CA ALA A 505 13.52 -9.86 11.13
C ALA A 505 12.06 -9.83 11.62
N ALA A 506 11.67 -8.82 12.42
CA ALA A 506 10.29 -8.65 12.87
C ALA A 506 9.32 -8.34 11.71
N PHE A 507 9.76 -7.59 10.70
CA PHE A 507 8.99 -7.31 9.49
C PHE A 507 8.76 -8.57 8.66
N HIS A 508 9.80 -9.35 8.35
CA HIS A 508 9.67 -10.58 7.57
C HIS A 508 8.84 -11.66 8.29
N ILE A 509 9.02 -11.81 9.62
CA ILE A 509 8.17 -12.69 10.44
C ILE A 509 6.70 -12.26 10.37
N ARG A 510 6.39 -10.96 10.44
CA ARG A 510 5.01 -10.46 10.29
C ARG A 510 4.39 -10.83 8.95
N GLN A 511 5.13 -10.72 7.84
CA GLN A 511 4.65 -11.17 6.53
C GLN A 511 4.36 -12.68 6.53
N ARG A 512 5.26 -13.51 7.08
CA ARG A 512 5.07 -14.97 7.15
C ARG A 512 3.81 -15.35 7.93
N VAL A 513 3.58 -14.72 9.08
CA VAL A 513 2.41 -14.94 9.94
C VAL A 513 1.08 -14.75 9.20
N GLN A 514 1.02 -13.86 8.19
CA GLN A 514 -0.21 -13.65 7.41
C GLN A 514 -0.54 -14.84 6.51
N MET A 515 0.48 -15.49 5.92
CA MET A 515 0.30 -16.64 5.02
C MET A 515 -0.06 -17.93 5.79
N ILE A 516 0.76 -18.29 6.78
CA ILE A 516 0.67 -19.60 7.47
C ILE A 516 -0.07 -19.56 8.80
N GLY A 517 -0.39 -18.36 9.31
CA GLY A 517 -0.92 -18.17 10.65
C GLY A 517 0.14 -18.34 11.75
N ASN A 518 -0.25 -18.13 13.01
CA ASN A 518 0.62 -18.35 14.16
C ASN A 518 0.04 -19.36 15.16
N THR A 519 0.90 -19.92 16.00
CA THR A 519 0.49 -20.74 17.13
C THR A 519 -0.28 -19.92 18.16
N ARG A 520 -1.38 -20.46 18.68
CA ARG A 520 -2.14 -19.81 19.76
C ARG A 520 -1.30 -19.80 21.03
N LYS A 521 -1.23 -18.65 21.71
CA LYS A 521 -0.66 -18.55 23.05
C LYS A 521 -1.58 -19.30 24.03
N ARG A 522 -1.02 -20.12 24.94
CA ARG A 522 -1.82 -20.81 25.98
C ARG A 522 -2.65 -19.78 26.75
N GLY A 523 -3.96 -19.99 26.81
CA GLY A 523 -4.90 -19.11 27.53
C GLY A 523 -5.51 -17.94 26.75
N THR A 524 -5.12 -17.68 25.49
CA THR A 524 -5.78 -16.64 24.67
C THR A 524 -6.27 -17.16 23.32
N GLN A 525 -7.44 -16.69 22.87
CA GLN A 525 -7.97 -16.97 21.53
C GLN A 525 -7.21 -16.24 20.40
N SER A 526 -6.16 -15.48 20.72
CA SER A 526 -5.45 -14.55 19.83
C SER A 526 -4.42 -15.25 18.93
N GLY A 527 -4.86 -16.21 18.12
CA GLY A 527 -4.06 -16.81 17.05
C GLY A 527 -4.64 -16.54 15.66
N LEU A 528 -3.79 -16.23 14.69
CA LEU A 528 -4.16 -16.23 13.27
C LEU A 528 -4.26 -17.68 12.78
N ASN A 529 -5.44 -18.05 12.28
CA ASN A 529 -5.60 -19.29 11.52
C ASN A 529 -4.94 -19.12 10.15
N ARG A 530 -4.48 -20.22 9.55
CA ARG A 530 -4.00 -20.28 8.16
C ARG A 530 -5.13 -19.95 7.18
N ALA A 531 -4.80 -19.29 6.07
CA ALA A 531 -5.76 -19.00 5.00
C ALA A 531 -6.29 -20.27 4.30
N ARG A 532 -7.35 -20.13 3.48
CA ARG A 532 -8.01 -21.26 2.81
C ARG A 532 -7.04 -21.94 1.82
N SER A 533 -6.83 -23.25 1.96
CA SER A 533 -5.83 -23.99 1.18
C SER A 533 -5.94 -23.79 -0.34
N SER A 534 -7.16 -23.74 -0.89
CA SER A 534 -7.37 -23.48 -2.32
C SER A 534 -6.88 -22.09 -2.76
N ALA A 535 -7.11 -21.05 -1.94
CA ALA A 535 -6.69 -19.69 -2.26
C ALA A 535 -5.17 -19.53 -2.17
N ILE A 536 -4.53 -20.17 -1.18
CA ILE A 536 -3.07 -20.28 -1.08
C ILE A 536 -2.48 -20.98 -2.32
N ILE A 537 -3.07 -22.11 -2.76
CA ILE A 537 -2.56 -22.83 -3.93
C ILE A 537 -2.61 -21.96 -5.19
N TRP A 538 -3.71 -21.23 -5.44
CA TRP A 538 -3.80 -20.35 -6.62
C TRP A 538 -2.89 -19.11 -6.52
N GLN A 539 -2.89 -18.39 -5.40
CA GLN A 539 -2.17 -17.11 -5.28
C GLN A 539 -0.68 -17.28 -4.94
N ASP A 540 -0.31 -18.20 -4.05
CA ASP A 540 1.08 -18.34 -3.57
C ASP A 540 1.88 -19.39 -4.35
N ILE A 541 1.25 -20.46 -4.83
CA ILE A 541 1.95 -21.50 -5.61
C ILE A 541 1.80 -21.21 -7.11
N LEU A 542 0.58 -21.32 -7.65
CA LEU A 542 0.40 -21.41 -9.09
C LEU A 542 0.79 -20.10 -9.80
N ALA A 543 0.25 -18.95 -9.38
CA ALA A 543 0.55 -17.68 -10.06
C ALA A 543 2.07 -17.35 -10.09
N PRO A 544 2.84 -17.47 -8.99
CA PRO A 544 4.30 -17.34 -9.03
C PRO A 544 5.00 -18.37 -9.92
N THR A 545 4.58 -19.63 -9.93
CA THR A 545 5.19 -20.66 -10.80
C THR A 545 4.94 -20.44 -12.28
N ILE A 546 3.73 -19.98 -12.68
CA ILE A 546 3.44 -19.63 -14.07
C ILE A 546 4.35 -18.49 -14.54
N VAL A 547 4.46 -17.42 -13.74
CA VAL A 547 5.35 -16.29 -14.09
C VAL A 547 6.82 -16.72 -14.12
N ALA A 548 7.25 -17.61 -13.21
CA ALA A 548 8.60 -18.19 -13.25
C ALA A 548 8.84 -19.00 -14.53
N ALA A 549 7.91 -19.87 -14.94
CA ALA A 549 8.02 -20.67 -16.15
C ALA A 549 8.13 -19.80 -17.41
N ILE A 550 7.30 -18.74 -17.51
CA ILE A 550 7.35 -17.77 -18.62
C ILE A 550 8.74 -17.12 -18.71
N PHE A 551 9.30 -16.65 -17.59
CA PHE A 551 10.61 -15.97 -17.62
C PHE A 551 11.79 -16.94 -17.80
N ILE A 552 11.73 -18.17 -17.27
CA ILE A 552 12.70 -19.22 -17.59
C ILE A 552 12.71 -19.49 -19.10
N PHE A 553 11.54 -19.61 -19.72
CA PHE A 553 11.44 -19.83 -21.17
C PHE A 553 11.94 -18.63 -21.97
N ALA A 554 11.55 -17.40 -21.59
CA ALA A 554 12.01 -16.17 -22.25
C ALA A 554 13.54 -16.04 -22.23
N TYR A 555 14.18 -16.27 -21.07
CA TYR A 555 15.65 -16.30 -21.00
C TYR A 555 16.22 -17.49 -21.79
N GLY A 556 15.61 -18.68 -21.69
CA GLY A 556 16.03 -19.87 -22.43
C GLY A 556 16.09 -19.65 -23.95
N VAL A 557 15.11 -18.94 -24.50
CA VAL A 557 15.08 -18.49 -25.91
C VAL A 557 16.22 -17.50 -26.18
N ALA A 558 16.34 -16.43 -25.39
CA ALA A 558 17.35 -15.38 -25.61
C ALA A 558 18.80 -15.88 -25.46
N ALA A 559 19.07 -16.78 -24.51
CA ALA A 559 20.41 -17.32 -24.23
C ALA A 559 20.70 -18.68 -24.88
N LYS A 560 19.72 -19.27 -25.60
CA LYS A 560 19.78 -20.62 -26.20
C LYS A 560 20.11 -21.75 -25.21
N SER A 561 19.86 -21.57 -23.91
CA SER A 561 20.10 -22.59 -22.88
C SER A 561 19.25 -22.37 -21.62
N ILE A 562 18.47 -23.39 -21.24
CA ILE A 562 17.62 -23.38 -20.03
C ILE A 562 18.39 -23.88 -18.80
N ILE A 563 19.27 -24.87 -18.97
CA ILE A 563 20.00 -25.51 -17.85
C ILE A 563 20.90 -24.49 -17.13
N LYS A 564 21.59 -23.63 -17.90
CA LYS A 564 22.45 -22.55 -17.37
C LYS A 564 21.65 -21.60 -16.45
N VAL A 565 20.38 -21.32 -16.78
CA VAL A 565 19.49 -20.48 -15.96
C VAL A 565 19.19 -21.13 -14.62
N LEU A 566 18.68 -22.36 -14.65
CA LEU A 566 18.18 -23.05 -13.46
C LEU A 566 19.31 -23.26 -12.44
N ALA A 567 20.50 -23.63 -12.91
CA ALA A 567 21.69 -23.77 -12.08
C ALA A 567 22.06 -22.45 -11.36
N VAL A 568 22.15 -21.33 -12.09
CA VAL A 568 22.58 -20.05 -11.50
C VAL A 568 21.48 -19.42 -10.62
N CYS A 569 20.20 -19.57 -10.95
CA CYS A 569 19.11 -19.05 -10.10
C CYS A 569 19.01 -19.77 -8.73
N LEU A 570 19.36 -21.06 -8.68
CA LEU A 570 19.38 -21.86 -7.43
C LEU A 570 20.68 -21.69 -6.63
N LEU A 571 21.78 -21.30 -7.27
CA LEU A 571 23.11 -21.18 -6.66
C LEU A 571 23.12 -20.34 -5.35
N PRO A 572 22.51 -19.14 -5.26
CA PRO A 572 22.47 -18.39 -3.99
C PRO A 572 21.77 -19.14 -2.86
N CYS A 573 20.72 -19.91 -3.17
CA CYS A 573 19.97 -20.67 -2.17
C CYS A 573 20.82 -21.81 -1.58
N ILE A 574 21.57 -22.50 -2.44
CA ILE A 574 22.48 -23.58 -2.05
C ILE A 574 23.65 -23.00 -1.24
N LEU A 575 24.28 -21.92 -1.69
CA LEU A 575 25.38 -21.26 -0.97
C LEU A 575 24.94 -20.68 0.38
N ASN A 576 23.71 -20.16 0.49
CA ASN A 576 23.15 -19.71 1.77
C ASN A 576 22.90 -20.90 2.72
N ALA A 577 22.42 -22.04 2.21
CA ALA A 577 22.25 -23.26 3.01
C ALA A 577 23.59 -23.80 3.54
N VAL A 578 24.62 -23.89 2.70
CA VAL A 578 25.98 -24.31 3.10
C VAL A 578 26.56 -23.39 4.18
N MET A 579 26.43 -22.07 4.01
CA MET A 579 26.91 -21.10 5.00
C MET A 579 26.19 -21.22 6.35
N LEU A 580 24.87 -21.48 6.34
CA LEU A 580 24.11 -21.72 7.57
C LEU A 580 24.52 -23.01 8.29
N VAL A 581 24.84 -24.08 7.55
CA VAL A 581 25.40 -25.31 8.12
C VAL A 581 26.78 -25.06 8.75
N ALA A 582 27.63 -24.24 8.11
CA ALA A 582 28.94 -23.88 8.65
C ALA A 582 28.86 -23.00 9.92
N LEU A 583 27.89 -22.09 10.01
CA LEU A 583 27.74 -21.17 11.16
C LEU A 583 27.01 -21.79 12.35
N LEU A 584 26.20 -22.85 12.15
CA LEU A 584 25.42 -23.49 13.23
C LEU A 584 26.30 -24.10 14.35
N PRO A 585 27.39 -24.86 14.08
CA PRO A 585 28.31 -25.33 15.11
C PRO A 585 28.94 -24.20 15.92
N LEU A 586 29.34 -23.11 15.27
CA LEU A 586 29.91 -21.94 15.96
C LEU A 586 28.89 -21.32 16.93
N SER A 587 27.63 -21.18 16.50
CA SER A 587 26.53 -20.70 17.34
C SER A 587 26.34 -21.60 18.58
N CYS A 588 26.23 -22.92 18.36
CA CYS A 588 25.98 -23.90 19.41
C CYS A 588 27.16 -24.11 20.39
N ILE A 589 28.40 -23.91 19.96
CA ILE A 589 29.59 -24.05 20.82
C ILE A 589 29.88 -22.74 21.56
N PHE A 590 30.08 -21.64 20.84
CA PHE A 590 30.53 -20.38 21.45
C PHE A 590 29.42 -19.61 22.16
N GLY A 591 28.15 -19.81 21.77
CA GLY A 591 26.99 -19.17 22.41
C GLY A 591 26.86 -19.51 23.91
N PRO A 592 26.75 -20.80 24.29
CA PRO A 592 26.71 -21.23 25.69
C PRO A 592 27.96 -20.87 26.49
N LEU A 593 29.16 -21.00 25.89
CA LEU A 593 30.42 -20.66 26.55
C LEU A 593 30.49 -19.18 26.95
N LEU A 594 30.10 -18.27 26.05
CA LEU A 594 30.06 -16.83 26.35
C LEU A 594 28.96 -16.45 27.36
N LEU A 595 27.86 -17.20 27.39
CA LEU A 595 26.83 -17.04 28.43
C LEU A 595 27.35 -17.38 29.83
N MET A 596 28.23 -18.38 29.95
CA MET A 596 28.87 -18.76 31.22
C MET A 596 29.93 -17.74 31.66
N CYS A 597 30.73 -17.22 30.73
CA CYS A 597 31.81 -16.26 31.04
C CYS A 597 31.33 -14.81 31.32
N GLY A 598 30.02 -14.55 31.39
CA GLY A 598 29.43 -13.25 31.70
C GLY A 598 29.62 -12.15 30.63
N GLY A 599 30.48 -12.36 29.64
CA GLY A 599 30.86 -11.38 28.63
C GLY A 599 29.96 -11.36 27.39
N GLY A 600 29.39 -10.19 27.08
CA GLY A 600 28.95 -9.89 25.71
C GLY A 600 27.63 -10.52 25.26
N ARG A 601 26.61 -10.59 26.13
CA ARG A 601 25.23 -11.00 25.78
C ARG A 601 24.69 -10.23 24.56
N GLY A 602 24.80 -10.83 23.38
CA GLY A 602 24.28 -10.30 22.11
C GLY A 602 25.33 -9.89 21.06
N CYS A 603 26.63 -9.85 21.37
CA CYS A 603 27.65 -9.50 20.38
C CYS A 603 27.87 -10.63 19.34
N LEU A 604 28.17 -11.85 19.80
CA LEU A 604 28.34 -13.02 18.92
C LEU A 604 27.09 -13.29 18.04
N PRO A 605 25.84 -13.31 18.58
CA PRO A 605 24.65 -13.54 17.75
C PRO A 605 24.44 -12.48 16.66
N ALA A 606 24.73 -11.21 16.96
CA ALA A 606 24.66 -10.15 15.96
C ALA A 606 25.76 -10.29 14.89
N ALA A 607 26.99 -10.66 15.29
CA ALA A 607 28.09 -10.87 14.36
C ALA A 607 27.83 -12.05 13.40
N LEU A 608 27.42 -13.21 13.92
CA LEU A 608 27.08 -14.39 13.11
C LEU A 608 25.95 -14.09 12.12
N ALA A 609 24.89 -13.40 12.57
CA ALA A 609 23.79 -12.99 11.69
C ALA A 609 24.26 -12.02 10.60
N ASN A 610 25.04 -10.99 10.95
CA ASN A 610 25.55 -10.01 9.98
C ASN A 610 26.49 -10.63 8.94
N ILE A 611 27.30 -11.61 9.32
CA ILE A 611 28.15 -12.38 8.39
C ILE A 611 27.28 -13.18 7.41
N ALA A 612 26.26 -13.89 7.92
CA ALA A 612 25.33 -14.67 7.07
C ALA A 612 24.53 -13.76 6.12
N HIS A 613 24.06 -12.60 6.59
CA HIS A 613 23.36 -11.61 5.79
C HIS A 613 24.26 -10.98 4.71
N GLY A 614 25.52 -10.65 5.03
CA GLY A 614 26.50 -10.15 4.06
C GLY A 614 26.84 -11.17 2.98
N TRP A 615 26.98 -12.44 3.35
CA TRP A 615 27.14 -13.55 2.41
C TRP A 615 25.95 -13.69 1.45
N ALA A 616 24.72 -13.58 1.96
CA ALA A 616 23.52 -13.66 1.13
C ALA A 616 23.40 -12.52 0.10
N VAL A 617 23.79 -11.29 0.47
CA VAL A 617 23.85 -10.15 -0.45
C VAL A 617 24.90 -10.38 -1.55
N LEU A 618 26.06 -10.92 -1.19
CA LEU A 618 27.16 -11.20 -2.12
C LEU A 618 26.84 -12.36 -3.08
N THR A 619 26.28 -13.46 -2.60
CA THR A 619 25.95 -14.63 -3.45
C THR A 619 24.87 -14.29 -4.47
N LEU A 620 23.85 -13.51 -4.09
CA LEU A 620 22.84 -13.02 -5.03
C LEU A 620 23.45 -12.11 -6.11
N LEU A 621 24.37 -11.21 -5.72
CA LEU A 621 25.11 -10.36 -6.67
C LEU A 621 25.93 -11.18 -7.67
N VAL A 622 26.67 -12.19 -7.19
CA VAL A 622 27.46 -13.08 -8.05
C VAL A 622 26.58 -13.82 -9.05
N ALA A 623 25.43 -14.36 -8.63
CA ALA A 623 24.49 -15.01 -9.53
C ALA A 623 23.91 -14.06 -10.59
N MET A 624 23.61 -12.81 -10.22
CA MET A 624 23.14 -11.78 -11.17
C MET A 624 24.20 -11.46 -12.24
N LEU A 625 25.46 -11.33 -11.85
CA LEU A 625 26.57 -11.05 -12.78
C LEU A 625 26.90 -12.25 -13.67
N LEU A 626 26.87 -13.47 -13.13
CA LEU A 626 27.07 -14.69 -13.90
C LEU A 626 26.03 -14.86 -15.02
N LEU A 627 24.75 -14.56 -14.77
CA LEU A 627 23.73 -14.59 -15.84
C LEU A 627 23.99 -13.55 -16.93
N GLY A 628 24.50 -12.35 -16.58
CA GLY A 628 24.94 -11.38 -17.60
C GLY A 628 26.09 -11.93 -18.46
N LEU A 629 27.14 -12.46 -17.81
CA LEU A 629 28.37 -12.92 -18.47
C LEU A 629 28.22 -14.20 -19.30
N LEU A 630 27.36 -15.14 -18.87
CA LEU A 630 27.13 -16.42 -19.55
C LEU A 630 26.21 -16.31 -20.77
N SER A 631 25.69 -15.13 -21.06
CA SER A 631 24.73 -14.88 -22.13
C SER A 631 25.40 -14.48 -23.46
N ASN A 632 24.79 -14.88 -24.58
CA ASN A 632 25.14 -14.34 -25.89
C ASN A 632 24.19 -13.18 -26.21
N GLY A 633 24.70 -11.96 -26.35
CA GLY A 633 23.91 -10.79 -26.75
C GLY A 633 24.32 -9.50 -26.04
N ASN A 634 23.42 -8.52 -25.99
CA ASN A 634 23.62 -7.27 -25.26
C ASN A 634 23.68 -7.56 -23.74
N TYR A 635 24.90 -7.50 -23.18
CA TYR A 635 25.18 -7.76 -21.78
C TYR A 635 24.20 -7.06 -20.82
N PHE A 636 23.88 -5.79 -21.08
CA PHE A 636 23.00 -5.02 -20.18
C PHE A 636 21.56 -5.55 -20.19
N ALA A 637 21.02 -5.87 -21.36
CA ALA A 637 19.68 -6.44 -21.49
C ALA A 637 19.60 -7.84 -20.86
N MET A 638 20.59 -8.70 -21.12
CA MET A 638 20.62 -10.06 -20.58
C MET A 638 20.86 -10.08 -19.06
N MET A 639 21.63 -9.14 -18.52
CA MET A 639 21.78 -8.93 -17.07
C MET A 639 20.45 -8.50 -16.41
N MET A 640 19.69 -7.58 -17.03
CA MET A 640 18.37 -7.19 -16.53
C MET A 640 17.38 -8.38 -16.55
N LEU A 641 17.36 -9.16 -17.64
CA LEU A 641 16.54 -10.35 -17.75
C LEU A 641 16.96 -11.43 -16.74
N GLY A 642 18.26 -11.69 -16.57
CA GLY A 642 18.80 -12.65 -15.61
C GLY A 642 18.48 -12.29 -14.16
N PHE A 643 18.52 -11.01 -13.80
CA PHE A 643 18.08 -10.54 -12.47
C PHE A 643 16.58 -10.76 -12.27
N LEU A 644 15.76 -10.39 -13.25
CA LEU A 644 14.30 -10.60 -13.21
C LEU A 644 13.95 -12.08 -13.05
N VAL A 645 14.57 -12.96 -13.85
CA VAL A 645 14.37 -14.42 -13.77
C VAL A 645 14.76 -14.95 -12.39
N THR A 646 15.94 -14.57 -11.88
CA THR A 646 16.41 -15.01 -10.56
C THR A 646 15.44 -14.63 -9.44
N LEU A 647 14.96 -13.39 -9.41
CA LEU A 647 13.98 -12.94 -8.43
C LEU A 647 12.65 -13.68 -8.54
N VAL A 648 12.14 -13.92 -9.75
CA VAL A 648 10.85 -14.60 -9.96
C VAL A 648 10.94 -16.09 -9.60
N VAL A 649 12.00 -16.78 -10.02
CA VAL A 649 12.24 -18.20 -9.72
C VAL A 649 12.41 -18.40 -8.20
N GLN A 650 13.22 -17.59 -7.55
CA GLN A 650 13.40 -17.64 -6.09
C GLN A 650 12.09 -17.33 -5.36
N ARG A 651 11.30 -16.32 -5.81
CA ARG A 651 9.98 -16.03 -5.23
C ARG A 651 9.01 -17.21 -5.32
N ALA A 652 8.98 -17.92 -6.45
CA ALA A 652 8.16 -19.11 -6.62
C ALA A 652 8.62 -20.25 -5.69
N LEU A 653 9.91 -20.55 -5.68
CA LEU A 653 10.51 -21.56 -4.79
C LEU A 653 10.20 -21.27 -3.31
N PHE A 654 10.40 -20.03 -2.86
CA PHE A 654 10.21 -19.66 -1.45
C PHE A 654 8.74 -19.67 -1.02
N ARG A 655 7.80 -19.34 -1.90
CA ARG A 655 6.37 -19.49 -1.62
C ARG A 655 5.97 -20.97 -1.52
N ILE A 656 6.44 -21.82 -2.45
CA ILE A 656 6.25 -23.28 -2.35
C ILE A 656 6.79 -23.82 -1.02
N MET A 657 8.06 -23.53 -0.70
CA MET A 657 8.70 -24.00 0.54
C MET A 657 7.97 -23.48 1.80
N THR A 658 7.56 -22.21 1.83
CA THR A 658 6.81 -21.64 2.96
C THR A 658 5.47 -22.33 3.16
N VAL A 659 4.74 -22.62 2.07
CA VAL A 659 3.39 -23.23 2.12
C VAL A 659 3.45 -24.73 2.45
N THR A 660 4.48 -25.44 2.01
CA THR A 660 4.62 -26.90 2.17
C THR A 660 5.38 -27.31 3.42
N MET A 661 6.52 -26.68 3.71
CA MET A 661 7.44 -27.08 4.79
C MET A 661 7.21 -26.34 6.11
N ILE A 662 6.57 -25.17 6.09
CA ILE A 662 6.32 -24.36 7.31
C ILE A 662 4.83 -24.38 7.64
N THR A 663 4.44 -25.13 8.67
CA THR A 663 3.03 -25.32 9.03
C THR A 663 2.37 -24.11 9.68
N ARG A 664 3.04 -23.50 10.68
CA ARG A 664 2.65 -22.27 11.39
C ARG A 664 3.87 -21.53 11.93
N GLU A 665 3.73 -20.24 12.21
CA GLU A 665 4.75 -19.46 12.90
C GLU A 665 4.63 -19.58 14.42
N ILE A 666 5.77 -19.63 15.11
CA ILE A 666 5.84 -19.80 16.56
C ILE A 666 5.69 -18.43 17.23
N HIS A 667 4.67 -18.25 18.07
CA HIS A 667 4.38 -16.96 18.72
C HIS A 667 5.57 -16.40 19.53
N HIS A 668 6.37 -17.26 20.14
CA HIS A 668 7.58 -16.86 20.85
C HIS A 668 8.78 -16.88 19.89
N ARG A 669 9.42 -15.72 19.68
CA ARG A 669 10.65 -15.56 18.86
C ARG A 669 11.89 -16.29 19.43
N GLY A 670 11.70 -17.23 20.37
CA GLY A 670 12.76 -18.00 21.00
C GLY A 670 13.54 -18.86 20.01
N ALA A 671 12.89 -19.45 19.00
CA ALA A 671 13.57 -20.24 17.97
C ALA A 671 14.52 -19.37 17.11
N HIS A 672 14.02 -18.23 16.63
CA HIS A 672 14.80 -17.24 15.87
C HIS A 672 16.03 -16.74 16.65
N LEU A 673 15.88 -16.46 17.95
CA LEU A 673 16.98 -16.03 18.82
C LEU A 673 17.92 -17.19 19.19
N ALA A 674 17.40 -18.40 19.39
CA ALA A 674 18.20 -19.60 19.68
C ALA A 674 19.15 -19.95 18.52
N TRP A 675 18.69 -19.80 17.26
CA TRP A 675 19.51 -20.05 16.07
C TRP A 675 20.84 -19.28 16.08
N TRP A 676 20.80 -17.98 16.42
CA TRP A 676 21.98 -17.11 16.45
C TRP A 676 22.77 -17.16 17.76
N SER A 677 22.20 -17.68 18.85
CA SER A 677 22.82 -17.68 20.18
C SER A 677 23.23 -19.06 20.70
N GLY A 678 23.01 -20.12 19.94
CA GLY A 678 23.17 -21.52 20.36
C GLY A 678 22.20 -21.96 21.47
N ASN A 679 21.39 -21.04 22.01
CA ASN A 679 20.65 -21.24 23.23
C ASN A 679 19.28 -21.88 22.97
N TRP A 680 19.30 -23.15 22.57
CA TRP A 680 18.10 -23.95 22.30
C TRP A 680 17.40 -24.42 23.58
N CYS A 681 18.16 -24.74 24.64
CA CYS A 681 17.62 -25.34 25.86
C CYS A 681 16.97 -24.32 26.81
N PHE A 682 17.53 -23.10 26.96
CA PHE A 682 17.06 -22.15 28.00
C PHE A 682 16.00 -21.15 27.49
N ASN A 683 15.68 -21.12 26.18
CA ASN A 683 14.74 -20.17 25.58
C ASN A 683 13.24 -20.56 25.72
N ASN A 684 12.86 -21.31 26.77
CA ASN A 684 11.48 -21.77 27.03
C ASN A 684 10.83 -22.57 25.86
N LEU A 685 11.65 -23.28 25.08
CA LEU A 685 11.19 -24.08 23.92
C LEU A 685 10.73 -25.50 24.32
N GLY A 686 11.12 -26.00 25.49
CA GLY A 686 10.79 -27.34 25.98
C GLY A 686 11.31 -28.45 25.06
N TRP A 687 10.66 -29.62 25.06
CA TRP A 687 11.01 -30.77 24.22
C TRP A 687 11.02 -30.48 22.71
N ALA A 688 10.37 -29.41 22.25
CA ALA A 688 10.42 -29.02 20.84
C ALA A 688 11.83 -28.57 20.40
N ALA A 689 12.72 -28.22 21.33
CA ALA A 689 14.10 -27.80 21.03
C ALA A 689 14.92 -28.80 20.20
N PHE A 690 14.55 -30.10 20.17
CA PHE A 690 15.21 -31.11 19.34
C PHE A 690 14.82 -31.02 17.84
N PHE A 691 13.54 -30.78 17.54
CA PHE A 691 13.01 -30.76 16.17
C PHE A 691 12.98 -29.35 15.55
N LEU A 692 12.95 -28.30 16.39
CA LEU A 692 12.92 -26.91 15.93
C LEU A 692 14.14 -26.46 15.11
N PRO A 693 15.38 -26.91 15.35
CA PRO A 693 16.53 -26.52 14.54
C PRO A 693 16.37 -26.85 13.06
N LEU A 694 15.77 -28.00 12.70
CA LEU A 694 15.56 -28.38 11.30
C LEU A 694 14.53 -27.47 10.61
N ARG A 695 13.42 -27.14 11.29
CA ARG A 695 12.44 -26.14 10.82
C ARG A 695 13.10 -24.78 10.66
N GLU A 696 13.88 -24.36 11.66
CA GLU A 696 14.49 -23.04 11.69
C GLU A 696 15.58 -22.91 10.62
N PHE A 697 16.32 -23.97 10.30
CA PHE A 697 17.25 -24.00 9.16
C PHE A 697 16.56 -23.63 7.84
N ILE A 698 15.42 -24.27 7.53
CA ILE A 698 14.61 -23.95 6.34
C ILE A 698 14.14 -22.49 6.39
N VAL A 699 13.64 -22.04 7.54
CA VAL A 699 13.25 -20.62 7.77
C VAL A 699 14.41 -19.66 7.50
N LYS A 700 15.63 -20.02 7.92
CA LYS A 700 16.84 -19.19 7.80
C LYS A 700 17.39 -19.13 6.38
N VAL A 701 17.33 -20.24 5.61
CA VAL A 701 17.65 -20.23 4.17
C VAL A 701 16.73 -19.26 3.42
N LEU A 702 15.42 -19.30 3.72
CA LEU A 702 14.44 -18.39 3.12
C LEU A 702 14.67 -16.93 3.56
N GLU A 703 15.00 -16.69 4.83
CA GLU A 703 15.32 -15.36 5.37
C GLU A 703 16.59 -14.76 4.78
N LEU A 704 17.65 -15.53 4.56
CA LEU A 704 18.88 -15.00 3.96
C LEU A 704 18.62 -14.49 2.54
N SER A 705 17.89 -15.26 1.73
CA SER A 705 17.59 -14.87 0.35
C SER A 705 16.57 -13.73 0.27
N SER A 706 15.57 -13.65 1.17
CA SER A 706 14.67 -12.49 1.21
C SER A 706 15.37 -11.24 1.76
N PHE A 707 16.28 -11.37 2.73
CA PHE A 707 17.14 -10.27 3.18
C PHE A 707 17.97 -9.70 2.03
N ALA A 708 18.60 -10.56 1.22
CA ALA A 708 19.40 -10.13 0.09
C ALA A 708 18.57 -9.34 -0.95
N ALA A 709 17.36 -9.81 -1.25
CA ALA A 709 16.43 -9.11 -2.15
C ALA A 709 15.96 -7.76 -1.58
N ASP A 710 15.51 -7.71 -0.32
CA ASP A 710 15.07 -6.49 0.37
C ASP A 710 16.22 -5.46 0.49
N PHE A 711 17.44 -5.94 0.75
CA PHE A 711 18.65 -5.11 0.83
C PHE A 711 18.95 -4.45 -0.52
N TRP A 712 18.99 -5.22 -1.62
CA TRP A 712 19.21 -4.70 -2.97
C TRP A 712 18.11 -3.73 -3.39
N GLN A 713 16.85 -4.07 -3.15
CA GLN A 713 15.71 -3.20 -3.45
C GLN A 713 15.76 -1.88 -2.65
N THR A 714 16.08 -1.95 -1.36
CA THR A 714 16.23 -0.77 -0.51
C THR A 714 17.34 0.14 -1.01
N HIS A 715 18.51 -0.42 -1.31
CA HIS A 715 19.64 0.37 -1.82
C HIS A 715 19.34 0.97 -3.20
N LEU A 716 18.72 0.22 -4.12
CA LEU A 716 18.30 0.73 -5.42
C LEU A 716 17.32 1.92 -5.31
N LEU A 717 16.33 1.84 -4.43
CA LEU A 717 15.41 2.95 -4.16
C LEU A 717 16.15 4.16 -3.58
N MET A 718 17.09 3.96 -2.65
CA MET A 718 17.87 5.06 -2.07
C MET A 718 18.86 5.66 -3.07
N PHE A 719 19.46 4.85 -3.95
CA PHE A 719 20.33 5.30 -5.05
C PHE A 719 19.56 6.11 -6.11
N LEU A 720 18.28 5.81 -6.34
CA LEU A 720 17.44 6.59 -7.24
C LEU A 720 17.01 7.94 -6.62
N LEU A 721 16.82 8.00 -5.30
CA LEU A 721 16.41 9.21 -4.57
C LEU A 721 17.59 10.12 -4.16
N PHE A 722 18.79 9.57 -3.98
CA PHE A 722 19.96 10.32 -3.48
C PHE A 722 20.43 11.44 -4.43
N PRO A 723 20.52 11.26 -5.77
CA PRO A 723 20.88 12.35 -6.69
C PRO A 723 19.94 13.55 -6.60
N ILE A 724 18.64 13.31 -6.36
CA ILE A 724 17.65 14.39 -6.17
C ILE A 724 18.00 15.23 -4.93
N CYS A 725 18.50 14.60 -3.86
CA CYS A 725 18.92 15.28 -2.63
C CYS A 725 20.16 16.18 -2.79
N LEU A 726 20.90 16.07 -3.90
CA LEU A 726 22.08 16.90 -4.20
C LEU A 726 21.71 18.22 -4.89
N VAL A 727 20.49 18.33 -5.44
CA VAL A 727 20.02 19.55 -6.11
C VAL A 727 19.82 20.67 -5.06
N PRO A 728 20.41 21.87 -5.24
CA PRO A 728 20.27 22.95 -4.28
C PRO A 728 18.80 23.40 -4.15
N PHE A 729 18.38 23.73 -2.92
CA PHE A 729 17.02 24.17 -2.56
C PHE A 729 15.88 23.16 -2.84
N ILE A 730 16.18 21.93 -3.25
CA ILE A 730 15.17 20.92 -3.61
C ILE A 730 14.17 20.63 -2.49
N ASP A 731 14.58 20.63 -1.21
CA ASP A 731 13.69 20.42 -0.05
C ASP A 731 12.62 21.52 0.06
N GLN A 732 12.96 22.76 -0.31
CA GLN A 732 12.01 23.89 -0.29
C GLN A 732 11.04 23.82 -1.47
N LEU A 733 11.54 23.48 -2.67
CA LEU A 733 10.68 23.25 -3.85
C LEU A 733 9.74 22.07 -3.63
N HIS A 734 10.24 20.99 -3.02
CA HIS A 734 9.47 19.81 -2.68
C HIS A 734 8.39 20.08 -1.62
N LEU A 735 8.71 20.83 -0.56
CA LEU A 735 7.72 21.16 0.46
C LEU A 735 6.69 22.18 -0.04
N LEU A 736 7.10 23.15 -0.88
CA LEU A 736 6.19 24.03 -1.63
C LEU A 736 5.27 23.22 -2.54
N MET A 737 5.80 22.21 -3.25
CA MET A 737 5.00 21.30 -4.07
C MET A 737 3.97 20.57 -3.21
N LEU A 738 4.36 19.95 -2.08
CA LEU A 738 3.46 19.15 -1.24
C LEU A 738 2.40 19.97 -0.50
N LEU A 739 2.76 21.12 0.08
CA LEU A 739 1.91 21.88 1.00
C LEU A 739 1.32 23.16 0.40
N TRP A 740 1.74 23.58 -0.80
CA TRP A 740 1.37 24.87 -1.43
C TRP A 740 1.60 26.12 -0.56
N THR A 741 2.43 26.02 0.49
CA THR A 741 2.79 27.12 1.40
C THR A 741 4.14 27.73 1.02
N LEU A 742 4.28 29.05 1.19
CA LEU A 742 5.52 29.75 0.86
C LEU A 742 6.67 29.39 1.82
N PRO A 743 7.92 29.23 1.35
CA PRO A 743 9.06 28.86 2.21
C PRO A 743 9.28 29.75 3.44
N ARG A 744 8.94 31.05 3.37
CA ARG A 744 9.04 31.98 4.51
C ARG A 744 8.10 31.65 5.68
N GLN A 745 7.02 30.91 5.45
CA GLN A 745 6.08 30.47 6.50
C GLN A 745 6.48 29.11 7.11
N GLN A 746 7.34 28.36 6.42
CA GLN A 746 7.76 27.01 6.82
C GLN A 746 8.93 27.01 7.82
N THR A 747 9.68 28.10 7.93
CA THR A 747 10.82 28.27 8.85
C THR A 747 10.42 28.31 10.33
N GLY A 748 9.14 28.48 10.64
CA GLY A 748 8.59 28.50 12.01
C GLY A 748 8.44 27.13 12.68
N VAL A 749 8.67 26.02 11.96
CA VAL A 749 8.61 24.67 12.56
C VAL A 749 9.78 24.51 13.53
N SER A 750 9.47 24.47 14.83
CA SER A 750 10.46 24.36 15.90
C SER A 750 11.25 23.05 15.81
N PHE A 751 12.46 23.11 15.23
CA PHE A 751 13.36 21.97 15.20
C PHE A 751 13.75 21.56 16.63
N PRO A 752 13.92 20.24 16.92
CA PRO A 752 14.32 19.81 18.24
C PRO A 752 15.67 20.43 18.63
N VAL A 753 15.76 21.00 19.83
CA VAL A 753 17.01 21.58 20.34
C VAL A 753 17.90 20.44 20.84
N TYR A 754 18.95 20.12 20.06
CA TYR A 754 19.88 19.04 20.39
C TYR A 754 21.01 19.52 21.32
N THR A 755 21.32 18.71 22.34
CA THR A 755 22.50 18.88 23.19
C THR A 755 23.80 18.75 22.39
N ALA A 756 24.91 19.29 22.90
CA ALA A 756 26.23 19.20 22.24
C ALA A 756 26.65 17.75 21.94
N LYS A 757 26.43 16.82 22.90
CA LYS A 757 26.70 15.38 22.74
C LYS A 757 25.87 14.75 21.60
N GLN A 758 24.59 15.10 21.50
CA GLN A 758 23.72 14.66 20.39
C GLN A 758 24.15 15.26 19.05
N LYS A 759 24.55 16.55 19.00
CA LYS A 759 25.08 17.20 17.80
C LYS A 759 26.35 16.49 17.28
N ALA A 760 27.29 16.17 18.17
CA ALA A 760 28.51 15.43 17.82
C ALA A 760 28.19 14.01 17.29
N GLY A 761 27.32 13.27 17.98
CA GLY A 761 26.86 11.95 17.53
C GLY A 761 26.19 11.98 16.16
N ARG A 762 25.28 12.94 15.92
CA ARG A 762 24.65 13.14 14.60
C ARG A 762 25.69 13.51 13.54
N ARG A 763 26.66 14.39 13.81
CA ARG A 763 27.72 14.75 12.85
C ARG A 763 28.55 13.52 12.43
N ARG A 764 28.90 12.64 13.37
CA ARG A 764 29.58 11.37 13.07
C ARG A 764 28.70 10.46 12.21
N SER A 765 27.43 10.25 12.58
CA SER A 765 26.50 9.43 11.80
C SER A 765 26.27 9.96 10.38
N LEU A 766 26.16 11.29 10.21
CA LEU A 766 26.04 11.95 8.91
C LEU A 766 27.28 11.71 8.03
N CYS A 767 28.47 11.88 8.58
CA CYS A 767 29.72 11.69 7.85
C CYS A 767 29.92 10.22 7.44
N CYS A 768 29.81 9.27 8.38
CA CYS A 768 29.95 7.85 8.09
C CYS A 768 28.85 7.35 7.14
N GLY A 769 27.59 7.75 7.35
CA GLY A 769 26.46 7.37 6.49
C GLY A 769 26.58 7.93 5.07
N GLY A 770 26.99 9.20 4.94
CA GLY A 770 27.24 9.83 3.63
C GLY A 770 28.38 9.20 2.87
N LEU A 771 29.53 8.97 3.51
CA LEU A 771 30.67 8.29 2.89
C LEU A 771 30.30 6.87 2.44
N LEU A 772 29.61 6.10 3.29
CA LEU A 772 29.19 4.73 2.97
C LEU A 772 28.18 4.69 1.81
N LEU A 773 27.18 5.57 1.82
CA LEU A 773 26.16 5.62 0.77
C LEU A 773 26.80 5.99 -0.59
N THR A 774 27.66 7.00 -0.63
CA THR A 774 28.35 7.43 -1.85
C THR A 774 29.31 6.35 -2.35
N LEU A 775 30.06 5.68 -1.46
CA LEU A 775 30.95 4.58 -1.83
C LEU A 775 30.16 3.40 -2.43
N LEU A 776 29.04 3.01 -1.81
CA LEU A 776 28.20 1.93 -2.34
C LEU A 776 27.49 2.32 -3.64
N LEU A 777 27.14 3.58 -3.85
CA LEU A 777 26.60 4.08 -5.12
C LEU A 777 27.66 4.03 -6.23
N ILE A 778 28.90 4.44 -5.96
CA ILE A 778 30.01 4.35 -6.92
C ILE A 778 30.30 2.88 -7.26
N LEU A 779 30.34 2.00 -6.24
CA LEU A 779 30.50 0.56 -6.43
C LEU A 779 29.36 -0.05 -7.26
N PHE A 780 28.11 0.35 -7.00
CA PHE A 780 26.94 -0.08 -7.77
C PHE A 780 27.07 0.35 -9.25
N LEU A 781 27.36 1.63 -9.52
CA LEU A 781 27.56 2.13 -10.88
C LEU A 781 28.73 1.40 -11.57
N PHE A 782 29.84 1.16 -10.87
CA PHE A 782 30.97 0.40 -11.40
C PHE A 782 30.59 -1.04 -11.76
N ILE A 783 29.83 -1.74 -10.91
CA ILE A 783 29.44 -3.13 -11.15
C ILE A 783 28.45 -3.26 -12.33
N PHE A 784 27.46 -2.37 -12.44
CA PHE A 784 26.41 -2.48 -13.46
C PHE A 784 26.74 -1.77 -14.78
N VAL A 785 27.60 -0.72 -14.77
CA VAL A 785 27.99 0.04 -15.97
C VAL A 785 29.43 -0.29 -16.41
N GLY A 786 30.33 -0.58 -15.48
CA GLY A 786 31.75 -0.88 -15.77
C GLY A 786 31.96 -2.00 -16.80
N PRO A 787 31.25 -3.14 -16.76
CA PRO A 787 31.36 -4.17 -17.78
C PRO A 787 31.03 -3.65 -19.19
N LYS A 788 30.04 -2.77 -19.34
CA LYS A 788 29.72 -2.13 -20.64
C LYS A 788 30.88 -1.25 -21.14
N MET A 789 31.50 -0.48 -20.25
CA MET A 789 32.66 0.35 -20.58
C MET A 789 33.87 -0.51 -20.96
N VAL A 790 34.15 -1.59 -20.25
CA VAL A 790 35.24 -2.53 -20.57
C VAL A 790 35.01 -3.21 -21.92
N ILE A 791 33.79 -3.66 -22.21
CA ILE A 791 33.43 -4.25 -23.52
C ILE A 791 33.58 -3.23 -24.65
N MET A 792 33.22 -1.97 -24.42
CA MET A 792 33.37 -0.89 -25.41
C MET A 792 34.84 -0.54 -25.69
N VAL A 793 35.74 -0.67 -24.70
CA VAL A 793 37.17 -0.33 -24.83
C VAL A 793 38.02 -1.52 -25.31
N MET A 794 37.74 -2.74 -24.83
CA MET A 794 38.51 -3.96 -25.17
C MET A 794 37.91 -4.77 -26.33
N GLY A 795 36.80 -4.32 -26.89
CA GLY A 795 36.09 -4.96 -27.99
C GLY A 795 35.33 -6.24 -27.60
N PRO A 796 34.44 -6.74 -28.48
CA PRO A 796 33.60 -7.91 -28.21
C PRO A 796 34.41 -9.21 -27.97
N GLY A 797 35.64 -9.28 -28.47
CA GLY A 797 36.54 -10.42 -28.27
C GLY A 797 36.95 -10.67 -26.81
N PHE A 798 36.86 -9.66 -25.93
CA PHE A 798 37.16 -9.84 -24.50
C PHE A 798 36.15 -10.76 -23.80
N VAL A 799 34.85 -10.60 -24.11
CA VAL A 799 33.78 -11.43 -23.53
C VAL A 799 33.90 -12.89 -23.99
N ASN A 800 34.31 -13.11 -25.23
CA ASN A 800 34.50 -14.46 -25.78
C ASN A 800 35.55 -15.28 -25.00
N ARG A 801 36.49 -14.66 -24.27
CA ARG A 801 37.45 -15.37 -23.39
C ARG A 801 36.84 -15.87 -22.08
N PHE A 802 35.70 -15.32 -21.65
CA PHE A 802 34.97 -15.74 -20.45
C PHE A 802 33.78 -16.66 -20.75
N LYS A 803 33.53 -16.97 -22.03
CA LYS A 803 32.61 -18.03 -22.43
C LYS A 803 33.23 -19.37 -22.04
N LEU A 804 32.70 -19.96 -20.96
CA LEU A 804 33.01 -21.34 -20.61
C LEU A 804 32.65 -22.26 -21.80
N PRO A 805 33.54 -23.16 -22.22
CA PRO A 805 33.32 -24.02 -23.39
C PRO A 805 32.35 -25.17 -23.05
N PHE A 806 31.05 -24.86 -23.08
CA PHE A 806 29.92 -25.80 -22.94
C PHE A 806 28.71 -25.33 -23.76
#